data_AF-A0A1D6GKE2-F1
#
_entry.id   AF-A0A1D6GKE2-F1
#
_cell.length_a   1.000
_cell.length_b   1.000
_cell.length_c   1.000
_cell.angle_alpha   90.00
_cell.angle_beta   90.00
_cell.angle_gamma   90.00
#
_symmetry.space_group_name_H-M   'P 1'
#
loop_
_entity.id
_entity.type
_entity.pdbx_description
1 polymer ?
#
loop_
_entity_poly.entity_id
_entity_poly.type
_entity_poly.pdbx_seq_one_letter_code
_entity_poly.pdbx_strand_id
1 'polypeptide(L)'
;MSVPPAGKRQVSLRGSSAKEITRDALLQKVSEERQLRSHLRRAAAAAFSIQRIWRRYHVIRMVSEQLHEDWELLMNQPNIDLTTQWISKKMLRPFLFFITQPSSWYIGQWSKTVESILTCFKIILNSINSMDARKNFCSFAVGIPEERSIWLYQAKKLISLCSSILARYDHSCCKDGSIVDMTAIAMRLAVSLTDCKTWKSLNSENTSAADASVQSLIEFIGTCQSGMYNCVRQYIKSLGPHVTSAKKSSATATDDDFLITASAVTLALRPFDSKKAKGGVDLNGASKKYFTLILTIPDLCKRMPPLLLPALKHFSVLQPSLNILLISKDKIFEEIIKLEQSEVSASIIPCSGWALGNIVNLATNHDDLSNSGCFIQELDFCLYVDVINCISENLLESFEKSKGTSQNVGNITFHADTSVAEEEDTNDDCRMRTLFMDLLKPIYQQWHLRKLLMLAKEDFPCRRATDYDPNLKNIHFRILKLSDVICFYYHMLRIFSSLNPSIGAMPILNMLAFSPGFLVDLWEALEMPIFGPPIQNSQETGHEKQLATSSSGVQVSSMRQRRNAKDTANRWSNVLQKITGKSNDSEEGTLSDSILFSHESNDDALTSWDIEAMRHASEGIGKDLMCIMYLFCAIYGHLLLVLDDIEFYEKQVPFTLEQQRKIASALNTFVYNSFIQNSGSYSNPLVDVAVRCLNLLYERDSRHKFCPISLWLAPARNGRIPIAAAARSHEAAFGIFPGIPHRSSVLTTLPHVYPFEERVQMFREFIESDKASRRVTGEVSGPGPGSIEIVIRRGHIIDDGYRQLNCLRSKLKSCIHVSFVSECGLPEAGLDYGGLSKEFLTDLSKSAFSPEYGLFSQTSASDTSLIPSNSAKLLDNGIDMIEFLGRVVGKALYEGILLDYSFSPVFVQKLLGRYNFLDELSTLDPELYRNLMQLKHYDGDVEDLFLDFTVTEELGGKRIVHELRPGGKNISVTNENKLHYVHAMADFKLNRQVRDTVFS
;
A
#
# COMPACT_ATOMS: atom_id res chain seq x y z
N MET A 1 23.87 36.36 -65.81
CA MET A 1 23.66 37.73 -66.32
C MET A 1 23.73 38.71 -65.16
N SER A 2 23.96 40.00 -65.45
CA SER A 2 23.74 41.14 -64.54
C SER A 2 24.68 41.29 -63.31
N VAL A 3 25.77 42.04 -63.51
CA VAL A 3 26.44 42.79 -62.43
C VAL A 3 25.77 44.16 -62.29
N PRO A 4 25.42 44.61 -61.07
CA PRO A 4 25.21 46.02 -60.72
C PRO A 4 26.19 46.46 -59.59
N PRO A 5 26.40 47.77 -59.32
CA PRO A 5 27.68 48.38 -59.71
C PRO A 5 28.58 48.80 -58.55
N ALA A 6 29.83 49.12 -58.87
CA ALA A 6 30.81 49.66 -57.94
C ALA A 6 30.41 51.06 -57.40
N GLY A 7 29.94 51.11 -56.16
CA GLY A 7 29.75 52.37 -55.41
C GLY A 7 31.10 53.01 -55.06
N LYS A 8 31.27 54.28 -55.44
CA LYS A 8 32.51 55.05 -55.25
C LYS A 8 32.94 55.11 -53.77
N ARG A 9 34.19 54.75 -53.47
CA ARG A 9 34.84 55.07 -52.18
C ARG A 9 35.00 56.59 -52.06
N GLN A 10 34.14 57.24 -51.27
CA GLN A 10 34.36 58.61 -50.85
C GLN A 10 35.28 58.60 -49.62
N VAL A 11 36.56 58.94 -49.83
CA VAL A 11 37.55 59.02 -48.74
C VAL A 11 37.31 60.31 -47.96
N SER A 12 36.72 60.21 -46.77
CA SER A 12 36.59 61.35 -45.86
C SER A 12 37.92 61.61 -45.14
N LEU A 13 38.69 62.57 -45.66
CA LEU A 13 39.93 63.06 -45.05
C LEU A 13 39.66 64.11 -43.97
N ARG A 14 38.85 63.78 -42.96
CA ARG A 14 38.74 64.56 -41.72
C ARG A 14 38.65 63.64 -40.51
N GLY A 15 39.63 63.77 -39.63
CA GLY A 15 39.68 63.03 -38.37
C GLY A 15 38.59 63.49 -37.43
N SER A 16 37.54 62.67 -37.30
CA SER A 16 36.64 62.64 -36.16
C SER A 16 36.57 61.19 -35.68
N SER A 17 37.27 60.91 -34.57
CA SER A 17 37.34 59.56 -33.98
C SER A 17 35.97 59.19 -33.37
N ALA A 18 35.09 58.65 -34.19
CA ALA A 18 33.75 58.25 -33.77
C ALA A 18 33.79 56.85 -33.14
N LYS A 19 33.82 56.83 -31.80
CA LYS A 19 33.71 55.67 -30.90
C LYS A 19 34.99 54.84 -30.77
N GLU A 20 35.80 55.22 -29.78
CA GLU A 20 36.63 54.27 -29.05
C GLU A 20 35.72 53.15 -28.51
N ILE A 21 35.83 51.96 -29.11
CA ILE A 21 35.17 50.77 -28.59
C ILE A 21 35.87 50.43 -27.28
N THR A 22 35.13 50.46 -26.17
CA THR A 22 35.68 50.12 -24.86
C THR A 22 36.32 48.73 -24.90
N ARG A 23 37.42 48.56 -24.13
CA ARG A 23 38.19 47.31 -24.08
C ARG A 23 37.28 46.08 -23.93
N ASP A 24 36.26 46.19 -23.08
CA ASP A 24 35.34 45.09 -22.77
C ASP A 24 34.36 44.80 -23.92
N ALA A 25 33.86 45.82 -24.63
CA ALA A 25 33.06 45.61 -25.84
C ALA A 25 33.89 44.96 -26.98
N LEU A 26 35.19 45.28 -27.05
CA LEU A 26 36.11 44.64 -28.00
C LEU A 26 36.41 43.19 -27.60
N LEU A 27 36.62 42.91 -26.30
CA LEU A 27 36.79 41.56 -25.76
C LEU A 27 35.53 40.69 -25.94
N GLN A 28 34.34 41.25 -25.72
CA GLN A 28 33.07 40.58 -25.95
C GLN A 28 32.90 40.22 -27.42
N LYS A 29 33.14 41.17 -28.34
CA LYS A 29 33.08 40.89 -29.78
C LYS A 29 34.07 39.81 -30.23
N VAL A 30 35.27 39.78 -29.64
CA VAL A 30 36.26 38.72 -29.85
C VAL A 30 35.82 37.38 -29.24
N SER A 31 35.09 37.37 -28.12
CA SER A 31 34.57 36.15 -27.50
C SER A 31 33.42 35.56 -28.32
N GLU A 32 32.50 36.38 -28.82
CA GLU A 32 31.44 36.03 -29.77
C GLU A 32 32.03 35.45 -31.07
N GLU A 33 33.06 36.11 -31.64
CA GLU A 33 33.73 35.60 -32.83
C GLU A 33 34.47 34.27 -32.59
N ARG A 34 35.07 34.08 -31.40
CA ARG A 34 35.65 32.79 -30.97
C ARG A 34 34.58 31.71 -30.82
N GLN A 35 33.42 32.04 -30.25
CA GLN A 35 32.29 31.10 -30.14
C GLN A 35 31.75 30.72 -31.51
N LEU A 36 31.59 31.67 -32.44
CA LEU A 36 31.19 31.41 -33.82
C LEU A 36 32.19 30.50 -34.55
N ARG A 37 33.49 30.80 -34.47
CA ARG A 37 34.56 29.95 -35.04
C ARG A 37 34.58 28.55 -34.41
N SER A 38 34.31 28.43 -33.10
CA SER A 38 34.16 27.14 -32.40
C SER A 38 32.93 26.36 -32.87
N HIS A 39 31.78 27.03 -33.04
CA HIS A 39 30.56 26.44 -33.56
C HIS A 39 30.76 25.93 -34.99
N LEU A 40 31.36 26.73 -35.88
CA LEU A 40 31.68 26.33 -37.25
C LEU A 40 32.64 25.13 -37.31
N ARG A 41 33.64 25.06 -36.42
CA ARG A 41 34.52 23.88 -36.30
C ARG A 41 33.76 22.64 -35.84
N ARG A 42 32.86 22.75 -34.85
CA ARG A 42 32.01 21.65 -34.40
C ARG A 42 31.04 21.19 -35.49
N ALA A 43 30.42 22.13 -36.22
CA ALA A 43 29.55 21.83 -37.36
C ALA A 43 30.31 21.13 -38.50
N ALA A 44 31.53 21.58 -38.84
CA ALA A 44 32.38 20.91 -39.81
C ALA A 44 32.81 19.50 -39.36
N ALA A 45 33.19 19.33 -38.09
CA ALA A 45 33.53 18.02 -37.53
C ALA A 45 32.32 17.06 -37.49
N ALA A 46 31.13 17.58 -37.21
CA ALA A 46 29.87 16.83 -37.31
C ALA A 46 29.58 16.44 -38.77
N ALA A 47 29.73 17.37 -39.72
CA ALA A 47 29.55 17.09 -41.15
C ALA A 47 30.51 16.01 -41.67
N PHE A 48 31.81 16.08 -41.31
CA PHE A 48 32.77 15.01 -41.63
C PHE A 48 32.41 13.68 -40.97
N SER A 49 31.88 13.70 -39.75
CA SER A 49 31.42 12.49 -39.05
C SER A 49 30.21 11.86 -39.75
N ILE A 50 29.21 12.66 -40.13
CA ILE A 50 28.04 12.26 -40.90
C ILE A 50 28.47 11.69 -42.27
N GLN A 51 29.32 12.40 -43.01
CA GLN A 51 29.86 11.92 -44.29
C GLN A 51 30.62 10.60 -44.16
N ARG A 52 31.43 10.44 -43.10
CA ARG A 52 32.15 9.17 -42.82
C ARG A 52 31.19 8.03 -42.52
N ILE A 53 30.15 8.27 -41.73
CA ILE A 53 29.09 7.28 -41.45
C ILE A 53 28.35 6.91 -42.74
N TRP A 54 27.96 7.90 -43.55
CA TRP A 54 27.20 7.67 -44.79
C TRP A 54 28.02 6.96 -45.87
N ARG A 55 29.30 7.31 -46.04
CA ARG A 55 30.25 6.58 -46.92
C ARG A 55 30.44 5.14 -46.44
N ARG A 56 30.62 4.92 -45.14
CA ARG A 56 30.72 3.58 -44.56
C ARG A 56 29.44 2.77 -44.80
N TYR A 57 28.28 3.37 -44.58
CA TYR A 57 26.98 2.75 -44.84
C TYR A 57 26.81 2.37 -46.32
N HIS A 58 27.13 3.28 -47.25
CA HIS A 58 27.05 3.03 -48.69
C HIS A 58 27.95 1.86 -49.14
N VAL A 59 29.20 1.81 -48.68
CA VAL A 59 30.13 0.72 -49.01
C VAL A 59 29.67 -0.60 -48.39
N ILE A 60 29.22 -0.59 -47.13
CA ILE A 60 28.68 -1.78 -46.47
C ILE A 60 27.45 -2.30 -47.21
N ARG A 61 26.54 -1.42 -47.64
CA ARG A 61 25.35 -1.79 -48.40
C ARG A 61 25.72 -2.47 -49.72
N MET A 62 26.59 -1.86 -50.53
CA MET A 62 27.04 -2.44 -51.80
C MET A 62 27.68 -3.84 -51.63
N VAL A 63 28.56 -3.99 -50.64
CA VAL A 63 29.20 -5.29 -50.37
C VAL A 63 28.20 -6.31 -49.83
N SER A 64 27.21 -5.86 -49.05
CA SER A 64 26.11 -6.70 -48.55
C SER A 64 25.17 -7.17 -49.66
N GLU A 65 24.88 -6.32 -50.64
CA GLU A 65 24.07 -6.64 -51.82
C GLU A 65 24.82 -7.67 -52.69
N GLN A 66 26.08 -7.40 -53.03
CA GLN A 66 26.92 -8.33 -53.79
C GLN A 66 27.07 -9.71 -53.13
N LEU A 67 27.31 -9.77 -51.82
CA LEU A 67 27.44 -11.03 -51.09
C LEU A 67 26.10 -11.80 -50.97
N HIS A 68 24.96 -11.14 -51.14
CA HIS A 68 23.66 -11.79 -51.19
C HIS A 68 23.42 -12.41 -52.58
N GLU A 69 23.82 -11.73 -53.65
CA GLU A 69 23.80 -12.27 -55.02
C GLU A 69 24.75 -13.48 -55.17
N ASP A 70 25.99 -13.36 -54.66
CA ASP A 70 26.95 -14.46 -54.61
C ASP A 70 26.39 -15.67 -53.82
N TRP A 71 25.64 -15.42 -52.73
CA TRP A 71 25.00 -16.47 -51.93
C TRP A 71 23.86 -17.16 -52.68
N GLU A 72 22.99 -16.41 -53.37
CA GLU A 72 21.91 -16.97 -54.20
C GLU A 72 22.50 -17.84 -55.34
N LEU A 73 23.58 -17.38 -55.99
CA LEU A 73 24.28 -18.15 -57.02
C LEU A 73 24.93 -19.42 -56.47
N LEU A 74 25.49 -19.38 -55.25
CA LEU A 74 26.10 -20.54 -54.59
C LEU A 74 25.05 -21.60 -54.20
N MET A 75 23.89 -21.21 -53.67
CA MET A 75 22.88 -22.17 -53.20
C MET A 75 22.10 -22.83 -54.34
N ASN A 76 22.06 -22.22 -55.53
CA ASN A 76 21.41 -22.76 -56.72
C ASN A 76 22.27 -23.82 -57.48
N GLN A 77 23.47 -24.17 -57.00
CA GLN A 77 24.31 -25.19 -57.65
C GLN A 77 23.95 -26.62 -57.19
N PRO A 78 23.71 -27.57 -58.13
CA PRO A 78 23.52 -28.97 -57.78
C PRO A 78 24.83 -29.64 -57.34
N ASN A 79 24.76 -30.53 -56.34
CA ASN A 79 25.86 -31.34 -55.80
C ASN A 79 27.03 -30.57 -55.12
N ILE A 80 26.72 -29.80 -54.07
CA ILE A 80 27.71 -29.25 -53.15
C ILE A 80 28.12 -30.31 -52.11
N ASP A 81 29.41 -30.66 -52.01
CA ASP A 81 29.90 -31.49 -50.89
C ASP A 81 30.07 -30.66 -49.62
N LEU A 82 29.10 -30.81 -48.70
CA LEU A 82 28.93 -30.07 -47.46
C LEU A 82 29.97 -30.47 -46.40
N THR A 83 31.24 -30.15 -46.64
CA THR A 83 32.32 -30.29 -45.65
C THR A 83 32.27 -29.17 -44.61
N THR A 84 32.72 -29.43 -43.38
CA THR A 84 32.77 -28.44 -42.28
C THR A 84 33.51 -27.16 -42.64
N GLN A 85 34.63 -27.29 -43.36
CA GLN A 85 35.43 -26.16 -43.80
C GLN A 85 34.72 -25.33 -44.89
N TRP A 86 33.92 -25.96 -45.75
CA TRP A 86 33.04 -25.26 -46.69
C TRP A 86 31.93 -24.50 -45.96
N ILE A 87 31.21 -25.17 -45.05
CA ILE A 87 30.14 -24.57 -44.24
C ILE A 87 30.67 -23.33 -43.50
N SER A 88 31.82 -23.44 -42.83
CA SER A 88 32.40 -22.32 -42.07
C SER A 88 32.95 -21.19 -42.94
N LYS A 89 33.75 -21.49 -43.98
CA LYS A 89 34.49 -20.46 -44.74
C LYS A 89 33.72 -19.90 -45.95
N LYS A 90 32.94 -20.73 -46.66
CA LYS A 90 32.25 -20.36 -47.91
C LYS A 90 30.79 -19.98 -47.70
N MET A 91 30.11 -20.59 -46.74
CA MET A 91 28.69 -20.32 -46.47
C MET A 91 28.50 -19.34 -45.28
N LEU A 92 28.92 -19.70 -44.07
CA LEU A 92 28.64 -18.94 -42.86
C LEU A 92 29.30 -17.55 -42.83
N ARG A 93 30.53 -17.42 -43.33
CA ARG A 93 31.26 -16.15 -43.26
C ARG A 93 30.63 -15.04 -44.14
N PRO A 94 30.26 -15.28 -45.42
CA PRO A 94 29.44 -14.33 -46.18
C PRO A 94 28.05 -14.10 -45.57
N PHE A 95 27.35 -15.16 -45.19
CA PHE A 95 26.00 -15.09 -44.61
C PHE A 95 25.93 -14.18 -43.37
N LEU A 96 26.81 -14.43 -42.38
CA LEU A 96 26.87 -13.63 -41.16
C LEU A 96 27.26 -12.17 -41.43
N PHE A 97 27.94 -11.87 -42.54
CA PHE A 97 28.26 -10.49 -42.91
C PHE A 97 27.01 -9.73 -43.39
N PHE A 98 26.27 -10.24 -44.37
CA PHE A 98 25.11 -9.51 -44.94
C PHE A 98 23.89 -9.52 -44.01
N ILE A 99 23.66 -10.61 -43.27
CA ILE A 99 22.47 -10.74 -42.42
C ILE A 99 22.51 -9.85 -41.16
N THR A 100 23.71 -9.41 -40.75
CA THR A 100 23.91 -8.54 -39.58
C THR A 100 23.97 -7.05 -39.92
N GLN A 101 23.81 -6.66 -41.19
CA GLN A 101 23.75 -5.23 -41.57
C GLN A 101 22.33 -4.66 -41.44
N PRO A 102 22.17 -3.37 -41.11
CA PRO A 102 20.85 -2.73 -41.05
C PRO A 102 20.09 -2.72 -42.39
N SER A 103 20.79 -2.82 -43.52
CA SER A 103 20.23 -2.66 -44.86
C SER A 103 19.46 -3.87 -45.38
N SER A 104 19.72 -5.08 -44.90
CA SER A 104 19.02 -6.31 -45.35
C SER A 104 17.58 -6.42 -44.85
N TRP A 105 17.17 -5.54 -43.93
CA TRP A 105 15.82 -5.49 -43.37
C TRP A 105 14.93 -4.43 -44.04
N TYR A 106 15.28 -3.96 -45.25
CA TYR A 106 14.47 -3.03 -46.03
C TYR A 106 13.25 -3.71 -46.65
N ILE A 107 12.10 -3.04 -46.58
CA ILE A 107 10.74 -3.55 -46.85
C ILE A 107 10.59 -4.29 -48.20
N GLY A 108 11.38 -3.93 -49.23
CA GLY A 108 11.32 -4.59 -50.55
C GLY A 108 12.06 -5.93 -50.70
N GLN A 109 12.84 -6.37 -49.71
CA GLN A 109 13.75 -7.52 -49.86
C GLN A 109 13.64 -8.57 -48.73
N TRP A 110 12.63 -8.42 -47.87
CA TRP A 110 12.39 -9.29 -46.70
C TRP A 110 12.22 -10.77 -47.07
N SER A 111 11.43 -11.10 -48.09
CA SER A 111 11.16 -12.51 -48.48
C SER A 111 12.45 -13.28 -48.81
N LYS A 112 13.32 -12.69 -49.63
CA LYS A 112 14.66 -13.23 -49.96
C LYS A 112 15.53 -13.44 -48.72
N THR A 113 15.47 -12.50 -47.77
CA THR A 113 16.25 -12.55 -46.54
C THR A 113 15.74 -13.65 -45.59
N VAL A 114 14.41 -13.81 -45.47
CA VAL A 114 13.76 -14.91 -44.74
C VAL A 114 14.15 -16.28 -45.32
N GLU A 115 14.08 -16.43 -46.65
CA GLU A 115 14.47 -17.66 -47.35
C GLU A 115 15.96 -17.98 -47.16
N SER A 116 16.82 -16.95 -47.18
CA SER A 116 18.25 -17.10 -46.91
C SER A 116 18.54 -17.58 -45.48
N ILE A 117 17.83 -17.05 -44.47
CA ILE A 117 17.92 -17.51 -43.08
C ILE A 117 17.46 -18.98 -42.98
N LEU A 118 16.28 -19.30 -43.52
CA LEU A 118 15.69 -20.64 -43.46
C LEU A 118 16.61 -21.69 -44.09
N THR A 119 17.14 -21.39 -45.28
CA THR A 119 18.05 -22.30 -46.01
C THR A 119 19.34 -22.50 -45.23
N CYS A 120 19.92 -21.42 -44.72
CA CYS A 120 21.13 -21.46 -43.91
C CYS A 120 20.96 -22.31 -42.64
N PHE A 121 19.90 -22.07 -41.87
CA PHE A 121 19.66 -22.79 -40.61
C PHE A 121 19.29 -24.26 -40.84
N LYS A 122 18.54 -24.60 -41.89
CA LYS A 122 18.25 -25.99 -42.28
C LYS A 122 19.54 -26.75 -42.62
N ILE A 123 20.45 -26.15 -43.39
CA ILE A 123 21.76 -26.77 -43.72
C ILE A 123 22.59 -27.00 -42.45
N ILE A 124 22.68 -26.02 -41.54
CA ILE A 124 23.44 -26.18 -40.29
C ILE A 124 22.81 -27.27 -39.40
N LEU A 125 21.49 -27.28 -39.23
CA LEU A 125 20.80 -28.28 -38.42
C LEU A 125 20.95 -29.70 -38.99
N ASN A 126 20.93 -29.85 -40.31
CA ASN A 126 21.25 -31.11 -40.99
C ASN A 126 22.71 -31.53 -40.78
N SER A 127 23.65 -30.57 -40.78
CA SER A 127 25.07 -30.84 -40.49
C SER A 127 25.27 -31.38 -39.07
N ILE A 128 24.61 -30.79 -38.06
CA ILE A 128 24.68 -31.25 -36.65
C ILE A 128 24.14 -32.68 -36.48
N ASN A 129 23.18 -33.06 -37.33
CA ASN A 129 22.60 -34.40 -37.38
C ASN A 129 23.42 -35.42 -38.20
N SER A 130 24.53 -35.03 -38.83
CA SER A 130 25.42 -35.95 -39.55
C SER A 130 26.26 -36.80 -38.60
N MET A 131 26.35 -38.11 -38.87
CA MET A 131 27.29 -39.02 -38.21
C MET A 131 28.75 -38.80 -38.67
N ASP A 132 28.97 -38.28 -39.89
CA ASP A 132 30.32 -38.00 -40.42
C ASP A 132 30.86 -36.69 -39.84
N ALA A 133 31.92 -36.79 -39.04
CA ALA A 133 32.62 -35.66 -38.43
C ALA A 133 33.16 -34.64 -39.46
N ARG A 134 33.43 -35.05 -40.71
CA ARG A 134 33.85 -34.14 -41.79
C ARG A 134 32.70 -33.30 -42.37
N LYS A 135 31.45 -33.67 -42.06
CA LYS A 135 30.22 -32.97 -42.47
C LYS A 135 29.49 -32.32 -41.30
N ASN A 136 29.85 -32.62 -40.06
CA ASN A 136 29.21 -32.07 -38.87
C ASN A 136 29.86 -30.76 -38.40
N PHE A 137 29.15 -29.62 -38.54
CA PHE A 137 29.68 -28.29 -38.18
C PHE A 137 30.24 -28.22 -36.74
N CYS A 138 29.69 -28.98 -35.80
CA CYS A 138 30.15 -28.99 -34.41
C CYS A 138 31.46 -29.75 -34.18
N SER A 139 32.02 -30.46 -35.17
CA SER A 139 33.35 -31.07 -35.01
C SER A 139 34.47 -30.01 -34.88
N PHE A 140 34.30 -28.83 -35.47
CA PHE A 140 35.19 -27.68 -35.25
C PHE A 140 35.19 -27.18 -33.79
N ALA A 141 34.15 -27.48 -32.99
CA ALA A 141 34.13 -27.16 -31.56
C ALA A 141 35.11 -28.01 -30.73
N VAL A 142 35.58 -29.13 -31.29
CA VAL A 142 36.49 -30.12 -30.68
C VAL A 142 37.84 -30.17 -31.41
N GLY A 143 37.95 -29.50 -32.56
CA GLY A 143 39.16 -29.45 -33.38
C GLY A 143 40.28 -28.59 -32.81
N ILE A 144 41.19 -28.18 -33.70
CA ILE A 144 42.39 -27.40 -33.36
C ILE A 144 41.97 -26.05 -32.71
N PRO A 145 42.73 -25.44 -31.78
CA PRO A 145 42.34 -24.18 -31.12
C PRO A 145 41.90 -23.04 -32.05
N GLU A 146 42.45 -22.99 -33.27
CA GLU A 146 42.03 -22.07 -34.33
C GLU A 146 40.60 -22.36 -34.83
N GLU A 147 40.30 -23.61 -35.14
CA GLU A 147 38.97 -24.08 -35.58
C GLU A 147 37.93 -23.87 -34.47
N ARG A 148 38.30 -24.18 -33.22
CA ARG A 148 37.49 -23.93 -32.03
C ARG A 148 37.17 -22.45 -31.85
N SER A 149 38.14 -21.56 -32.11
CA SER A 149 37.95 -20.10 -32.03
C SER A 149 37.05 -19.58 -33.15
N ILE A 150 37.21 -20.10 -34.37
CA ILE A 150 36.34 -19.78 -35.52
C ILE A 150 34.91 -20.24 -35.24
N TRP A 151 34.72 -21.48 -34.80
CA TRP A 151 33.41 -22.03 -34.43
C TRP A 151 32.76 -21.22 -33.32
N LEU A 152 33.50 -20.89 -32.25
CA LEU A 152 32.97 -20.10 -31.13
C LEU A 152 32.50 -18.71 -31.58
N TYR A 153 33.26 -18.03 -32.46
CA TYR A 153 32.84 -16.74 -33.02
C TYR A 153 31.56 -16.87 -33.87
N GLN A 154 31.51 -17.89 -34.75
CA GLN A 154 30.36 -18.14 -35.62
C GLN A 154 29.12 -18.53 -34.81
N ALA A 155 29.25 -19.42 -33.82
CA ALA A 155 28.17 -19.83 -32.93
C ALA A 155 27.63 -18.66 -32.10
N LYS A 156 28.50 -17.79 -31.54
CA LYS A 156 28.06 -16.57 -30.83
C LYS A 156 27.26 -15.65 -31.73
N LYS A 157 27.66 -15.46 -33.00
CA LYS A 157 26.93 -14.66 -33.97
C LYS A 157 25.61 -15.29 -34.43
N LEU A 158 25.56 -16.61 -34.60
CA LEU A 158 24.34 -17.35 -34.88
C LEU A 158 23.33 -17.23 -33.72
N ILE A 159 23.77 -17.35 -32.46
CA ILE A 159 22.90 -17.15 -31.30
C ILE A 159 22.34 -15.73 -31.26
N SER A 160 23.17 -14.68 -31.39
CA SER A 160 22.65 -13.31 -31.42
C SER A 160 21.67 -13.05 -32.58
N LEU A 161 21.84 -13.71 -33.72
CA LEU A 161 20.87 -13.68 -34.82
C LEU A 161 19.56 -14.39 -34.43
N CYS A 162 19.62 -15.58 -33.84
CA CYS A 162 18.44 -16.30 -33.35
C CYS A 162 17.68 -15.51 -32.27
N SER A 163 18.38 -14.87 -31.34
CA SER A 163 17.80 -13.93 -30.36
C SER A 163 17.13 -12.74 -31.04
N SER A 164 17.77 -12.14 -32.06
CA SER A 164 17.21 -11.00 -32.81
C SER A 164 15.96 -11.36 -33.63
N ILE A 165 15.84 -12.62 -34.05
CA ILE A 165 14.64 -13.17 -34.70
C ILE A 165 13.52 -13.32 -33.65
N LEU A 166 13.81 -13.95 -32.50
CA LEU A 166 12.85 -14.11 -31.40
C LEU A 166 12.29 -12.77 -30.90
N ALA A 167 13.14 -11.74 -30.77
CA ALA A 167 12.75 -10.40 -30.37
C ALA A 167 11.73 -9.71 -31.31
N ARG A 168 11.65 -10.15 -32.56
CA ARG A 168 10.77 -9.61 -33.60
C ARG A 168 9.50 -10.45 -33.80
N TYR A 169 9.31 -11.50 -33.01
CA TYR A 169 8.13 -12.33 -33.08
C TYR A 169 6.95 -11.65 -32.36
N ASP A 170 5.93 -11.30 -33.16
CA ASP A 170 4.72 -10.64 -32.71
C ASP A 170 3.48 -11.44 -33.15
N HIS A 171 2.79 -12.03 -32.17
CA HIS A 171 1.56 -12.79 -32.37
C HIS A 171 0.42 -11.98 -33.01
N SER A 172 0.45 -10.64 -32.94
CA SER A 172 -0.59 -9.80 -33.53
C SER A 172 -0.40 -9.58 -35.05
N CYS A 173 0.85 -9.64 -35.53
CA CYS A 173 1.20 -9.39 -36.93
C CYS A 173 1.43 -10.68 -37.77
N CYS A 174 1.67 -11.83 -37.14
CA CYS A 174 1.99 -13.08 -37.85
C CYS A 174 0.76 -13.73 -38.52
N LYS A 175 0.37 -13.22 -39.70
CA LYS A 175 -0.50 -13.93 -40.66
C LYS A 175 0.28 -14.78 -41.67
N ASP A 176 1.59 -14.58 -41.77
CA ASP A 176 2.50 -15.36 -42.63
C ASP A 176 3.17 -16.49 -41.84
N GLY A 177 2.89 -17.75 -42.21
CA GLY A 177 3.49 -18.93 -41.55
C GLY A 177 5.03 -19.00 -41.66
N SER A 178 5.62 -18.31 -42.63
CA SER A 178 7.08 -18.28 -42.85
C SER A 178 7.87 -17.66 -41.68
N ILE A 179 7.26 -16.77 -40.90
CA ILE A 179 7.89 -16.14 -39.72
C ILE A 179 7.89 -17.12 -38.53
N VAL A 180 6.81 -17.89 -38.37
CA VAL A 180 6.70 -18.96 -37.36
C VAL A 180 7.74 -20.04 -37.64
N ASP A 181 7.78 -20.56 -38.88
CA ASP A 181 8.78 -21.53 -39.33
C ASP A 181 10.22 -21.06 -39.10
N MET A 182 10.52 -19.80 -39.45
CA MET A 182 11.85 -19.22 -39.26
C MET A 182 12.22 -19.13 -37.78
N THR A 183 11.28 -18.72 -36.93
CA THR A 183 11.52 -18.57 -35.48
C THR A 183 11.67 -19.94 -34.81
N ALA A 184 10.83 -20.92 -35.16
CA ALA A 184 10.93 -22.30 -34.68
C ALA A 184 12.27 -22.94 -35.08
N ILE A 185 12.71 -22.78 -36.33
CA ILE A 185 14.00 -23.30 -36.81
C ILE A 185 15.18 -22.57 -36.14
N ALA A 186 15.11 -21.24 -35.96
CA ALA A 186 16.11 -20.46 -35.24
C ALA A 186 16.27 -20.94 -33.79
N MET A 187 15.15 -21.19 -33.10
CA MET A 187 15.14 -21.69 -31.73
C MET A 187 15.67 -23.13 -31.64
N ARG A 188 15.26 -24.04 -32.53
CA ARG A 188 15.83 -25.41 -32.63
C ARG A 188 17.35 -25.35 -32.82
N LEU A 189 17.85 -24.49 -33.72
CA LEU A 189 19.28 -24.32 -33.96
C LEU A 189 20.02 -23.80 -32.72
N ALA A 190 19.49 -22.80 -32.03
CA ALA A 190 20.11 -22.25 -30.82
C ALA A 190 20.17 -23.28 -29.67
N VAL A 191 19.13 -24.09 -29.48
CA VAL A 191 19.13 -25.21 -28.52
C VAL A 191 20.15 -26.29 -28.93
N SER A 192 20.20 -26.68 -30.20
CA SER A 192 21.19 -27.67 -30.68
C SER A 192 22.64 -27.19 -30.54
N LEU A 193 22.93 -25.92 -30.78
CA LEU A 193 24.28 -25.36 -30.58
C LEU A 193 24.69 -25.28 -29.10
N THR A 194 23.73 -25.24 -28.18
CA THR A 194 23.95 -25.15 -26.72
C THR A 194 23.80 -26.49 -25.98
N ASP A 195 23.58 -27.58 -26.70
CA ASP A 195 23.53 -28.95 -26.17
C ASP A 195 24.39 -29.92 -26.98
N CYS A 196 25.55 -30.27 -26.43
CA CYS A 196 26.46 -31.28 -26.98
C CYS A 196 25.76 -32.65 -27.19
N LYS A 197 24.75 -33.01 -26.39
CA LYS A 197 24.04 -34.30 -26.53
C LYS A 197 23.28 -34.41 -27.85
N THR A 198 23.00 -33.30 -28.53
CA THR A 198 22.34 -33.29 -29.85
C THR A 198 23.31 -33.57 -31.00
N TRP A 199 24.62 -33.56 -30.76
CA TRP A 199 25.64 -33.69 -31.81
C TRP A 199 25.97 -35.15 -32.05
N LYS A 200 25.47 -35.71 -33.16
CA LYS A 200 25.56 -37.16 -33.42
C LYS A 200 26.95 -37.69 -33.75
N SER A 201 27.93 -36.83 -34.03
CA SER A 201 29.31 -37.20 -34.36
C SER A 201 30.29 -37.17 -33.16
N LEU A 202 29.80 -37.24 -31.92
CA LEU A 202 30.65 -37.23 -30.72
C LEU A 202 31.11 -38.63 -30.30
N ASN A 203 32.43 -38.84 -30.30
CA ASN A 203 33.07 -39.99 -29.67
C ASN A 203 33.27 -39.73 -28.16
N SER A 204 33.34 -40.79 -27.35
CA SER A 204 33.47 -40.71 -25.88
C SER A 204 34.63 -39.83 -25.40
N GLU A 205 35.80 -39.92 -26.05
CA GLU A 205 37.01 -39.16 -25.74
C GLU A 205 36.85 -37.64 -25.97
N ASN A 206 36.00 -37.25 -26.91
CA ASN A 206 35.82 -35.87 -27.38
C ASN A 206 34.76 -35.08 -26.59
N THR A 207 34.04 -35.74 -25.67
CA THR A 207 32.93 -35.16 -24.91
C THR A 207 33.34 -34.00 -24.00
N SER A 208 34.52 -34.07 -23.37
CA SER A 208 35.01 -33.05 -22.45
C SER A 208 35.36 -31.72 -23.13
N ALA A 209 35.97 -31.79 -24.32
CA ALA A 209 36.29 -30.61 -25.14
C ALA A 209 35.03 -29.98 -25.76
N ALA A 210 34.07 -30.81 -26.19
CA ALA A 210 32.76 -30.36 -26.64
C ALA A 210 31.99 -29.63 -25.52
N ASP A 211 31.92 -30.24 -24.33
CA ASP A 211 31.35 -29.62 -23.12
C ASP A 211 32.00 -28.25 -22.86
N ALA A 212 33.34 -28.17 -22.87
CA ALA A 212 34.05 -26.92 -22.61
C ALA A 212 33.75 -25.82 -23.65
N SER A 213 33.57 -26.18 -24.92
CA SER A 213 33.16 -25.23 -25.99
C SER A 213 31.71 -24.76 -25.82
N VAL A 214 30.80 -25.66 -25.45
CA VAL A 214 29.40 -25.32 -25.12
C VAL A 214 29.34 -24.43 -23.87
N GLN A 215 30.18 -24.67 -22.85
CA GLN A 215 30.22 -23.81 -21.66
C GLN A 215 30.62 -22.37 -21.98
N SER A 216 31.63 -22.15 -22.83
CA SER A 216 31.99 -20.78 -23.28
C SER A 216 30.92 -20.10 -24.15
N LEU A 217 29.93 -20.87 -24.65
CA LEU A 217 28.76 -20.37 -25.36
C LEU A 217 27.61 -20.03 -24.38
N ILE A 218 27.40 -20.87 -23.36
CA ILE A 218 26.45 -20.63 -22.25
C ILE A 218 26.88 -19.42 -21.40
N GLU A 219 28.17 -19.31 -21.07
CA GLU A 219 28.77 -18.12 -20.43
C GLU A 219 28.44 -16.85 -21.24
N PHE A 220 28.57 -16.90 -22.57
CA PHE A 220 28.23 -15.77 -23.45
C PHE A 220 26.74 -15.42 -23.40
N ILE A 221 25.83 -16.39 -23.40
CA ILE A 221 24.37 -16.18 -23.23
C ILE A 221 24.11 -15.40 -21.93
N GLY A 222 24.78 -15.78 -20.84
CA GLY A 222 24.73 -15.10 -19.54
C GLY A 222 25.21 -13.65 -19.52
N THR A 223 25.98 -13.20 -20.53
CA THR A 223 26.49 -11.83 -20.60
C THR A 223 25.54 -10.86 -21.29
N CYS A 224 25.67 -9.56 -20.99
CA CYS A 224 25.01 -8.48 -21.72
C CYS A 224 25.29 -8.47 -23.24
N GLN A 225 26.37 -9.11 -23.70
CA GLN A 225 26.78 -9.09 -25.11
C GLN A 225 25.93 -9.98 -26.01
N SER A 226 25.23 -10.97 -25.46
CA SER A 226 24.37 -11.87 -26.24
C SER A 226 23.12 -11.17 -26.75
N GLY A 227 22.57 -10.24 -25.96
CA GLY A 227 21.23 -9.66 -26.11
C GLY A 227 20.11 -10.60 -25.68
N MET A 228 20.39 -11.87 -25.32
CA MET A 228 19.39 -12.93 -25.25
C MET A 228 18.26 -12.64 -24.26
N TYR A 229 18.58 -12.24 -23.03
CA TYR A 229 17.56 -11.92 -22.02
C TYR A 229 16.64 -10.75 -22.43
N ASN A 230 17.15 -9.75 -23.15
CA ASN A 230 16.31 -8.66 -23.67
C ASN A 230 15.35 -9.17 -24.76
N CYS A 231 15.84 -10.03 -25.65
CA CYS A 231 15.03 -10.64 -26.71
C CYS A 231 13.94 -11.56 -26.16
N VAL A 232 14.30 -12.41 -25.18
CA VAL A 232 13.35 -13.27 -24.44
C VAL A 232 12.31 -12.42 -23.70
N ARG A 233 12.72 -11.32 -23.05
CA ARG A 233 11.80 -10.38 -22.40
C ARG A 233 10.79 -9.76 -23.39
N GLN A 234 11.26 -9.33 -24.56
CA GLN A 234 10.38 -8.76 -25.59
C GLN A 234 9.37 -9.80 -26.11
N TYR A 235 9.82 -11.02 -26.35
CA TYR A 235 8.96 -12.15 -26.74
C TYR A 235 7.91 -12.50 -25.67
N ILE A 236 8.30 -12.62 -24.40
CA ILE A 236 7.33 -12.92 -23.33
C ILE A 236 6.34 -11.77 -23.13
N LYS A 237 6.74 -10.51 -23.37
CA LYS A 237 5.79 -9.38 -23.37
C LYS A 237 4.81 -9.40 -24.56
N SER A 238 5.15 -10.03 -25.70
CA SER A 238 4.23 -10.21 -26.84
C SER A 238 3.30 -11.43 -26.70
N LEU A 239 3.60 -12.38 -25.80
CA LEU A 239 2.64 -13.40 -25.36
C LEU A 239 1.47 -12.75 -24.60
N GLY A 240 0.26 -12.91 -25.10
CA GLY A 240 -0.96 -12.56 -24.36
C GLY A 240 -1.16 -13.45 -23.12
N PRO A 241 -1.89 -12.98 -22.09
CA PRO A 241 -2.21 -13.83 -20.94
C PRO A 241 -3.02 -15.06 -21.37
N HIS A 242 -2.70 -16.24 -20.83
CA HIS A 242 -3.42 -17.48 -21.10
C HIS A 242 -4.78 -17.52 -20.38
N VAL A 243 -5.68 -16.59 -20.73
CA VAL A 243 -7.11 -16.74 -20.42
C VAL A 243 -7.66 -17.91 -21.24
N THR A 244 -8.53 -18.71 -20.62
CA THR A 244 -9.16 -19.93 -21.14
C THR A 244 -10.05 -19.68 -22.36
N SER A 245 -9.44 -19.34 -23.50
CA SER A 245 -10.06 -19.20 -24.81
C SER A 245 -10.34 -20.56 -25.44
N ALA A 246 -11.30 -21.30 -24.87
CA ALA A 246 -11.92 -22.43 -25.55
C ALA A 246 -12.54 -21.92 -26.86
N LYS A 247 -11.95 -22.33 -28.00
CA LYS A 247 -12.20 -21.94 -29.42
C LYS A 247 -11.23 -20.90 -29.99
N LYS A 248 -10.09 -21.40 -30.50
CA LYS A 248 -9.55 -21.01 -31.83
C LYS A 248 -8.96 -22.24 -32.51
N SER A 249 -9.21 -22.39 -33.80
CA SER A 249 -9.07 -23.64 -34.54
C SER A 249 -7.86 -23.65 -35.49
N SER A 250 -6.75 -24.24 -35.05
CA SER A 250 -5.71 -24.83 -35.91
C SER A 250 -4.71 -25.60 -35.05
N ALA A 251 -4.71 -26.92 -35.13
CA ALA A 251 -3.94 -27.80 -34.25
C ALA A 251 -2.41 -27.81 -34.52
N THR A 252 -1.96 -27.22 -35.63
CA THR A 252 -0.53 -27.15 -36.01
C THR A 252 0.17 -25.90 -35.50
N ALA A 253 -0.53 -24.78 -35.32
CA ALA A 253 0.07 -23.53 -34.83
C ALA A 253 0.48 -23.62 -33.34
N THR A 254 -0.28 -24.39 -32.55
CA THR A 254 -0.07 -24.53 -31.10
C THR A 254 1.24 -25.23 -30.74
N ASP A 255 1.71 -26.17 -31.57
CA ASP A 255 2.91 -26.97 -31.28
C ASP A 255 4.19 -26.17 -31.54
N ASP A 256 4.26 -25.39 -32.62
CA ASP A 256 5.44 -24.56 -32.91
C ASP A 256 5.51 -23.32 -32.00
N ASP A 257 4.38 -22.71 -31.61
CA ASP A 257 4.35 -21.65 -30.59
C ASP A 257 4.84 -22.17 -29.22
N PHE A 258 4.39 -23.36 -28.80
CA PHE A 258 4.87 -24.01 -27.59
C PHE A 258 6.37 -24.33 -27.67
N LEU A 259 6.85 -24.84 -28.81
CA LEU A 259 8.26 -25.12 -29.05
C LEU A 259 9.13 -23.85 -28.99
N ILE A 260 8.69 -22.74 -29.58
CA ILE A 260 9.41 -21.46 -29.54
C ILE A 260 9.49 -20.99 -28.08
N THR A 261 8.38 -21.04 -27.34
CA THR A 261 8.32 -20.67 -25.92
C THR A 261 9.24 -21.56 -25.07
N ALA A 262 9.15 -22.88 -25.22
CA ALA A 262 9.95 -23.86 -24.50
C ALA A 262 11.45 -23.70 -24.79
N SER A 263 11.81 -23.44 -26.05
CA SER A 263 13.20 -23.17 -26.45
C SER A 263 13.73 -21.86 -25.87
N ALA A 264 12.93 -20.79 -25.89
CA ALA A 264 13.30 -19.49 -25.33
C ALA A 264 13.55 -19.57 -23.82
N VAL A 265 12.64 -20.24 -23.09
CA VAL A 265 12.80 -20.52 -21.65
C VAL A 265 14.03 -21.41 -21.40
N THR A 266 14.20 -22.49 -22.16
CA THR A 266 15.36 -23.39 -22.05
C THR A 266 16.68 -22.63 -22.20
N LEU A 267 16.79 -21.73 -23.18
CA LEU A 267 18.00 -20.94 -23.41
C LEU A 267 18.25 -19.90 -22.30
N ALA A 268 17.19 -19.35 -21.69
CA ALA A 268 17.32 -18.46 -20.53
C ALA A 268 17.73 -19.21 -19.25
N LEU A 269 17.38 -20.50 -19.13
CA LEU A 269 17.69 -21.37 -17.98
C LEU A 269 19.01 -22.16 -18.12
N ARG A 270 19.52 -22.39 -19.34
CA ARG A 270 20.80 -23.08 -19.63
C ARG A 270 21.99 -22.66 -18.76
N PRO A 271 22.19 -21.38 -18.38
CA PRO A 271 23.27 -20.99 -17.48
C PRO A 271 23.21 -21.64 -16.09
N PHE A 272 22.02 -21.92 -15.56
CA PHE A 272 21.82 -22.50 -14.23
C PHE A 272 22.06 -24.03 -14.20
N ASP A 273 21.85 -24.74 -15.32
CA ASP A 273 22.05 -26.20 -15.44
C ASP A 273 23.50 -26.62 -15.72
N SER A 274 24.42 -25.67 -15.84
CA SER A 274 25.82 -25.93 -16.23
C SER A 274 26.56 -26.84 -15.24
N LYS A 275 27.43 -27.74 -15.76
CA LYS A 275 28.40 -28.48 -14.91
C LYS A 275 29.33 -27.54 -14.13
N LYS A 276 29.62 -26.33 -14.64
CA LYS A 276 30.38 -25.29 -13.92
C LYS A 276 29.56 -24.53 -12.88
N ALA A 277 28.22 -24.53 -12.96
CA ALA A 277 27.35 -23.97 -11.91
C ALA A 277 27.57 -24.69 -10.58
N LYS A 278 27.89 -26.00 -10.63
CA LYS A 278 28.29 -26.82 -9.48
C LYS A 278 29.76 -26.62 -9.02
N GLY A 279 30.53 -25.79 -9.73
CA GLY A 279 31.97 -25.59 -9.51
C GLY A 279 32.37 -24.13 -9.25
N GLY A 280 31.39 -23.23 -9.05
CA GLY A 280 31.62 -21.97 -8.35
C GLY A 280 32.10 -20.75 -9.14
N VAL A 281 32.03 -20.73 -10.48
CA VAL A 281 32.49 -19.57 -11.28
C VAL A 281 31.37 -18.90 -12.10
N ASP A 282 31.17 -17.61 -11.82
CA ASP A 282 30.47 -16.55 -12.57
C ASP A 282 29.02 -16.79 -13.08
N LEU A 283 28.19 -17.44 -12.28
CA LEU A 283 26.71 -17.38 -12.42
C LEU A 283 26.12 -15.97 -12.23
N ASN A 284 26.90 -15.03 -11.68
CA ASN A 284 26.43 -13.71 -11.26
C ASN A 284 25.86 -12.88 -12.42
N GLY A 285 26.48 -12.95 -13.60
CA GLY A 285 25.98 -12.28 -14.80
C GLY A 285 24.60 -12.76 -15.23
N ALA A 286 24.43 -14.08 -15.38
CA ALA A 286 23.16 -14.69 -15.77
C ALA A 286 22.07 -14.48 -14.71
N SER A 287 22.38 -14.71 -13.44
CA SER A 287 21.46 -14.52 -12.32
C SER A 287 20.97 -13.07 -12.24
N LYS A 288 21.88 -12.09 -12.41
CA LYS A 288 21.52 -10.66 -12.43
C LYS A 288 20.54 -10.35 -13.57
N LYS A 289 20.78 -10.87 -14.77
CA LYS A 289 19.92 -10.61 -15.95
C LYS A 289 18.59 -11.36 -15.92
N TYR A 290 18.57 -12.56 -15.37
CA TYR A 290 17.31 -13.25 -15.07
C TYR A 290 16.44 -12.43 -14.11
N PHE A 291 17.04 -11.89 -13.04
CA PHE A 291 16.34 -11.01 -12.11
C PHE A 291 15.86 -9.71 -12.78
N THR A 292 16.76 -8.93 -13.41
CA THR A 292 16.40 -7.60 -13.94
C THR A 292 15.50 -7.63 -15.17
N LEU A 293 15.50 -8.70 -15.96
CA LEU A 293 14.79 -8.75 -17.25
C LEU A 293 13.68 -9.81 -17.34
N ILE A 294 13.74 -10.90 -16.57
CA ILE A 294 12.72 -11.96 -16.62
C ILE A 294 11.75 -11.84 -15.45
N LEU A 295 12.24 -11.74 -14.21
CA LEU A 295 11.37 -11.62 -13.04
C LEU A 295 10.57 -10.30 -13.02
N THR A 296 11.05 -9.24 -13.67
CA THR A 296 10.36 -7.95 -13.83
C THR A 296 9.25 -7.93 -14.88
N ILE A 297 8.95 -9.06 -15.54
CA ILE A 297 7.94 -9.11 -16.61
C ILE A 297 6.52 -9.10 -16.01
N PRO A 298 5.61 -8.20 -16.45
CA PRO A 298 4.23 -8.20 -15.99
C PRO A 298 3.53 -9.54 -16.24
N ASP A 299 2.91 -10.11 -15.20
CA ASP A 299 2.16 -11.37 -15.25
C ASP A 299 2.94 -12.58 -15.81
N LEU A 300 4.26 -12.69 -15.57
CA LEU A 300 5.12 -13.78 -16.09
C LEU A 300 4.49 -15.17 -15.93
N CYS A 301 3.96 -15.48 -14.74
CA CYS A 301 3.38 -16.79 -14.44
C CYS A 301 2.05 -17.04 -15.19
N LYS A 302 1.27 -16.00 -15.51
CA LYS A 302 0.00 -16.11 -16.28
C LYS A 302 0.24 -16.09 -17.81
N ARG A 303 1.42 -15.66 -18.28
CA ARG A 303 1.84 -15.67 -19.70
C ARG A 303 2.57 -16.95 -20.12
N MET A 304 3.05 -17.75 -19.17
CA MET A 304 3.79 -18.98 -19.45
C MET A 304 2.87 -20.20 -19.56
N PRO A 305 3.11 -21.13 -20.50
CA PRO A 305 2.47 -22.44 -20.50
C PRO A 305 2.71 -23.19 -19.18
N PRO A 306 1.69 -23.86 -18.60
CA PRO A 306 1.81 -24.50 -17.28
C PRO A 306 2.87 -25.61 -17.23
N LEU A 307 3.17 -26.24 -18.37
CA LEU A 307 4.24 -27.24 -18.51
C LEU A 307 5.65 -26.68 -18.29
N LEU A 308 5.86 -25.37 -18.48
CA LEU A 308 7.17 -24.72 -18.33
C LEU A 308 7.36 -24.07 -16.95
N LEU A 309 6.27 -23.83 -16.22
CA LEU A 309 6.31 -23.22 -14.89
C LEU A 309 7.16 -24.01 -13.87
N PRO A 310 7.16 -25.36 -13.83
CA PRO A 310 8.04 -26.14 -12.95
C PRO A 310 9.54 -25.88 -13.15
N ALA A 311 9.97 -25.56 -14.37
CA ALA A 311 11.38 -25.26 -14.66
C ALA A 311 11.81 -23.89 -14.09
N LEU A 312 10.91 -22.89 -14.15
CA LEU A 312 11.12 -21.57 -13.54
C LEU A 312 11.07 -21.63 -12.01
N LYS A 313 10.28 -22.55 -11.46
CA LYS A 313 10.10 -22.84 -10.02
C LYS A 313 11.24 -23.64 -9.40
N HIS A 314 12.14 -24.24 -10.19
CA HIS A 314 13.17 -25.13 -9.67
C HIS A 314 14.23 -24.37 -8.85
N PHE A 315 14.65 -24.94 -7.71
CA PHE A 315 15.52 -24.26 -6.74
C PHE A 315 16.86 -23.81 -7.34
N SER A 316 17.43 -24.57 -8.29
CA SER A 316 18.69 -24.22 -8.98
C SER A 316 18.62 -22.92 -9.80
N VAL A 317 17.42 -22.47 -10.16
CA VAL A 317 17.18 -21.20 -10.87
C VAL A 317 16.82 -20.10 -9.88
N LEU A 318 15.89 -20.39 -8.97
CA LEU A 318 15.34 -19.41 -8.05
C LEU A 318 16.36 -19.00 -6.98
N GLN A 319 17.06 -19.94 -6.33
CA GLN A 319 17.97 -19.62 -5.23
C GLN A 319 19.19 -18.76 -5.66
N PRO A 320 19.86 -18.98 -6.81
CA PRO A 320 20.93 -18.09 -7.26
C PRO A 320 20.43 -16.70 -7.72
N SER A 321 19.24 -16.62 -8.31
CA SER A 321 18.64 -15.35 -8.74
C SER A 321 18.09 -14.51 -7.58
N LEU A 322 17.69 -15.13 -6.47
CA LEU A 322 17.40 -14.45 -5.20
C LEU A 322 18.70 -13.98 -4.50
N ASN A 323 19.73 -14.83 -4.41
CA ASN A 323 21.01 -14.48 -3.76
C ASN A 323 21.71 -13.27 -4.41
N ILE A 324 21.71 -13.17 -5.74
CA ILE A 324 22.39 -12.06 -6.44
C ILE A 324 21.73 -10.70 -6.14
N LEU A 325 20.43 -10.66 -5.78
CA LEU A 325 19.79 -9.43 -5.35
C LEU A 325 20.43 -8.90 -4.07
N LEU A 326 20.55 -9.74 -3.03
CA LEU A 326 21.13 -9.34 -1.75
C LEU A 326 22.61 -8.93 -1.88
N ILE A 327 23.35 -9.54 -2.81
CA ILE A 327 24.76 -9.22 -3.08
C ILE A 327 24.94 -7.93 -3.90
N SER A 328 23.98 -7.56 -4.75
CA SER A 328 24.14 -6.48 -5.75
C SER A 328 22.93 -5.54 -5.86
N LYS A 329 22.20 -5.34 -4.75
CA LYS A 329 20.92 -4.62 -4.69
C LYS A 329 20.92 -3.28 -5.45
N ASP A 330 21.88 -2.40 -5.17
CA ASP A 330 21.89 -1.03 -5.72
C ASP A 330 22.08 -1.07 -7.25
N LYS A 331 22.98 -1.94 -7.72
CA LYS A 331 23.26 -2.16 -9.14
C LYS A 331 22.13 -2.87 -9.88
N ILE A 332 21.21 -3.52 -9.18
CA ILE A 332 20.02 -4.18 -9.73
C ILE A 332 18.88 -3.18 -9.83
N PHE A 333 18.57 -2.46 -8.75
CA PHE A 333 17.53 -1.42 -8.76
C PHE A 333 17.88 -0.27 -9.71
N GLU A 334 19.16 0.13 -9.83
CA GLU A 334 19.59 1.07 -10.88
C GLU A 334 19.31 0.56 -12.32
N GLU A 335 19.46 -0.74 -12.58
CA GLU A 335 19.15 -1.30 -13.91
C GLU A 335 17.64 -1.38 -14.13
N ILE A 336 16.85 -1.62 -13.08
CA ILE A 336 15.38 -1.63 -13.14
C ILE A 336 14.83 -0.22 -13.41
N ILE A 337 15.32 0.81 -12.72
CA ILE A 337 14.93 2.20 -12.96
C ILE A 337 15.28 2.64 -14.39
N LYS A 338 16.46 2.25 -14.92
CA LYS A 338 16.85 2.51 -16.31
C LYS A 338 15.98 1.75 -17.33
N LEU A 339 15.48 0.57 -16.96
CA LEU A 339 14.53 -0.20 -17.77
C LEU A 339 13.18 0.51 -17.84
N GLU A 340 12.65 0.94 -16.70
CA GLU A 340 11.38 1.68 -16.59
C GLU A 340 11.43 2.99 -17.39
N GLN A 341 12.50 3.79 -17.25
CA GLN A 341 12.71 5.02 -18.03
C GLN A 341 12.83 4.79 -19.55
N SER A 342 13.10 3.55 -19.98
CA SER A 342 13.18 3.19 -21.40
C SER A 342 11.85 2.66 -21.96
N GLU A 343 10.83 2.40 -21.13
CA GLU A 343 9.50 2.03 -21.60
C GLU A 343 8.64 3.28 -21.77
N VAL A 344 7.99 3.41 -22.94
CA VAL A 344 7.31 4.65 -23.37
C VAL A 344 6.02 4.95 -22.58
N SER A 345 5.55 3.99 -21.79
CA SER A 345 4.36 4.09 -20.94
C SER A 345 4.74 3.95 -19.47
N ALA A 346 4.42 4.94 -18.64
CA ALA A 346 4.51 4.81 -17.19
C ALA A 346 3.46 3.79 -16.69
N SER A 347 3.90 2.64 -16.21
CA SER A 347 3.00 1.65 -15.58
C SER A 347 2.74 2.02 -14.13
N ILE A 348 1.48 1.92 -13.69
CA ILE A 348 1.06 2.17 -12.29
C ILE A 348 1.85 1.31 -11.29
N ILE A 349 2.18 0.08 -11.68
CA ILE A 349 3.00 -0.84 -10.90
C ILE A 349 4.43 -0.81 -11.47
N PRO A 350 5.45 -0.43 -10.66
CA PRO A 350 6.86 -0.52 -11.03
C PRO A 350 7.29 -1.96 -11.38
N CYS A 351 8.38 -2.08 -12.13
CA CYS A 351 9.02 -3.36 -12.45
C CYS A 351 9.49 -4.12 -11.19
N SER A 352 9.85 -3.41 -10.11
CA SER A 352 10.11 -4.01 -8.80
C SER A 352 8.84 -4.63 -8.17
N GLY A 353 7.67 -4.02 -8.40
CA GLY A 353 6.38 -4.60 -8.03
C GLY A 353 6.13 -5.91 -8.77
N TRP A 354 6.27 -5.94 -10.10
CA TRP A 354 6.11 -7.19 -10.86
C TRP A 354 7.11 -8.27 -10.44
N ALA A 355 8.35 -7.92 -10.11
CA ALA A 355 9.31 -8.85 -9.53
C ALA A 355 8.83 -9.44 -8.19
N LEU A 356 8.25 -8.63 -7.30
CA LEU A 356 7.65 -9.09 -6.05
C LEU A 356 6.56 -10.15 -6.31
N GLY A 357 5.55 -9.83 -7.14
CA GLY A 357 4.44 -10.74 -7.45
C GLY A 357 4.89 -12.03 -8.12
N ASN A 358 5.83 -11.95 -9.06
CA ASN A 358 6.37 -13.13 -9.72
C ASN A 358 7.19 -14.02 -8.76
N ILE A 359 7.98 -13.46 -7.85
CA ILE A 359 8.74 -14.26 -6.86
C ILE A 359 7.80 -14.98 -5.90
N VAL A 360 6.73 -14.35 -5.44
CA VAL A 360 5.71 -14.97 -4.58
C VAL A 360 5.05 -16.17 -5.27
N ASN A 361 4.62 -16.01 -6.52
CA ASN A 361 4.01 -17.10 -7.31
C ASN A 361 5.04 -18.20 -7.68
N LEU A 362 6.28 -17.83 -7.99
CA LEU A 362 7.37 -18.78 -8.26
C LEU A 362 7.92 -19.47 -7.01
N ALA A 363 7.65 -18.98 -5.79
CA ALA A 363 8.05 -19.61 -4.53
C ALA A 363 6.97 -20.54 -3.95
N THR A 364 5.73 -20.44 -4.44
CA THR A 364 4.55 -21.10 -3.85
C THR A 364 3.78 -21.93 -4.86
N ASN A 365 3.14 -22.99 -4.40
CA ASN A 365 2.11 -23.73 -5.13
C ASN A 365 0.80 -23.50 -4.40
N HIS A 366 -0.22 -23.04 -5.11
CA HIS A 366 -1.53 -22.72 -4.57
C HIS A 366 -2.61 -23.39 -5.43
N ASP A 367 -3.64 -23.91 -4.80
CA ASP A 367 -4.82 -24.47 -5.45
C ASP A 367 -6.05 -23.59 -5.19
N ASP A 368 -6.59 -23.00 -6.26
CA ASP A 368 -7.67 -22.01 -6.21
C ASP A 368 -9.00 -22.55 -5.68
N LEU A 369 -9.19 -23.88 -5.68
CA LEU A 369 -10.41 -24.52 -5.20
C LEU A 369 -10.40 -24.81 -3.69
N SER A 370 -9.22 -25.02 -3.09
CA SER A 370 -9.09 -25.44 -1.69
C SER A 370 -8.57 -24.37 -0.74
N ASN A 371 -8.19 -23.18 -1.24
CA ASN A 371 -7.46 -22.14 -0.50
C ASN A 371 -6.22 -22.66 0.25
N SER A 372 -5.69 -23.80 -0.22
CA SER A 372 -4.54 -24.47 0.35
C SER A 372 -3.31 -24.23 -0.54
N GLY A 373 -2.15 -24.17 0.10
CA GLY A 373 -0.91 -23.96 -0.61
C GLY A 373 0.30 -24.41 0.19
N CYS A 374 1.41 -24.54 -0.50
CA CYS A 374 2.69 -24.88 0.07
C CYS A 374 3.81 -24.08 -0.60
N PHE A 375 4.92 -23.90 0.12
CA PHE A 375 6.17 -23.49 -0.50
C PHE A 375 6.79 -24.64 -1.28
N ILE A 376 7.60 -24.31 -2.28
CA ILE A 376 8.36 -25.30 -3.05
C ILE A 376 9.41 -25.98 -2.14
N GLN A 377 9.60 -27.27 -2.38
CA GLN A 377 10.54 -28.10 -1.67
C GLN A 377 11.99 -27.58 -1.84
N GLU A 378 12.77 -27.61 -0.76
CA GLU A 378 14.17 -27.16 -0.70
C GLU A 378 14.43 -25.63 -0.85
N LEU A 379 13.39 -24.78 -0.84
CA LEU A 379 13.57 -23.33 -0.82
C LEU A 379 14.14 -22.84 0.53
N ASP A 380 15.12 -21.92 0.47
CA ASP A 380 15.63 -21.20 1.65
C ASP A 380 14.64 -20.08 2.05
N PHE A 381 13.92 -20.30 3.16
CA PHE A 381 12.91 -19.39 3.68
C PHE A 381 13.49 -18.06 4.18
N CYS A 382 14.70 -18.07 4.74
CA CYS A 382 15.39 -16.83 5.13
C CYS A 382 15.68 -15.97 3.89
N LEU A 383 16.21 -16.60 2.83
CA LEU A 383 16.48 -15.92 1.56
C LEU A 383 15.20 -15.37 0.90
N TYR A 384 14.10 -16.13 0.94
CA TYR A 384 12.80 -15.65 0.46
C TYR A 384 12.33 -14.40 1.23
N VAL A 385 12.30 -14.45 2.57
CA VAL A 385 11.86 -13.32 3.40
C VAL A 385 12.78 -12.10 3.24
N ASP A 386 14.10 -12.29 3.21
CA ASP A 386 15.08 -11.22 3.00
C ASP A 386 14.90 -10.52 1.65
N VAL A 387 14.71 -11.28 0.56
CA VAL A 387 14.50 -10.72 -0.78
C VAL A 387 13.16 -9.99 -0.86
N ILE A 388 12.09 -10.58 -0.33
CA ILE A 388 10.77 -9.94 -0.35
C ILE A 388 10.79 -8.62 0.42
N ASN A 389 11.43 -8.56 1.60
CA ASN A 389 11.64 -7.31 2.34
C ASN A 389 12.42 -6.29 1.51
N CYS A 390 13.57 -6.69 0.94
CA CYS A 390 14.42 -5.79 0.14
C CYS A 390 13.71 -5.20 -1.10
N ILE A 391 12.88 -5.99 -1.80
CA ILE A 391 12.06 -5.50 -2.92
C ILE A 391 10.95 -4.57 -2.42
N SER A 392 10.33 -4.91 -1.29
CA SER A 392 9.20 -4.16 -0.74
C SER A 392 9.59 -2.77 -0.22
N GLU A 393 10.76 -2.65 0.42
CA GLU A 393 11.35 -1.36 0.80
C GLU A 393 11.53 -0.46 -0.44
N ASN A 394 12.14 -0.98 -1.50
CA ASN A 394 12.37 -0.24 -2.74
C ASN A 394 11.06 0.15 -3.45
N LEU A 395 10.05 -0.72 -3.41
CA LEU A 395 8.72 -0.46 -3.97
C LEU A 395 7.99 0.66 -3.20
N LEU A 396 8.05 0.64 -1.86
CA LEU A 396 7.44 1.68 -1.02
C LEU A 396 8.15 3.04 -1.22
N GLU A 397 9.48 3.07 -1.31
CA GLU A 397 10.20 4.29 -1.68
C GLU A 397 9.76 4.84 -3.05
N SER A 398 9.43 3.97 -4.01
CA SER A 398 8.93 4.36 -5.34
C SER A 398 7.53 4.99 -5.23
N PHE A 399 6.63 4.40 -4.45
CA PHE A 399 5.30 4.97 -4.18
C PHE A 399 5.34 6.28 -3.38
N GLU A 400 6.30 6.46 -2.48
CA GLU A 400 6.49 7.73 -1.76
C GLU A 400 6.99 8.84 -2.70
N LYS A 401 7.92 8.52 -3.62
CA LYS A 401 8.43 9.45 -4.64
C LYS A 401 7.35 9.85 -5.65
N SER A 402 6.48 8.92 -6.07
CA SER A 402 5.35 9.25 -6.97
C SER A 402 4.30 10.12 -6.27
N LYS A 403 3.93 9.79 -5.01
CA LYS A 403 3.04 10.64 -4.19
C LYS A 403 3.58 12.05 -3.99
N GLY A 404 4.88 12.21 -3.73
CA GLY A 404 5.52 13.53 -3.62
C GLY A 404 5.49 14.36 -4.91
N THR A 405 5.29 13.74 -6.07
CA THR A 405 5.13 14.43 -7.37
C THR A 405 3.65 14.73 -7.67
N SER A 406 2.71 14.03 -7.02
CA SER A 406 1.25 14.12 -7.23
C SER A 406 0.51 14.88 -6.13
N GLN A 407 1.21 15.64 -5.28
CA GLN A 407 0.65 16.41 -4.15
C GLN A 407 -0.24 17.63 -4.52
N ASN A 408 -0.90 17.59 -5.68
CA ASN A 408 -1.94 18.54 -6.09
C ASN A 408 -3.35 17.90 -6.21
N VAL A 409 -3.50 16.60 -5.91
CA VAL A 409 -4.80 15.91 -5.81
C VAL A 409 -4.83 15.13 -4.48
N GLY A 410 -6.00 15.08 -3.84
CA GLY A 410 -6.14 14.83 -2.41
C GLY A 410 -5.59 13.50 -1.89
N ASN A 411 -4.89 13.54 -0.76
CA ASN A 411 -4.67 12.36 0.07
C ASN A 411 -5.96 12.02 0.81
N ILE A 412 -6.54 10.87 0.50
CA ILE A 412 -7.72 10.32 1.16
C ILE A 412 -7.39 10.02 2.63
N THR A 413 -8.07 10.72 3.54
CA THR A 413 -8.27 10.27 4.91
C THR A 413 -9.05 8.96 4.88
N PHE A 414 -8.56 7.92 5.57
CA PHE A 414 -9.35 6.71 5.85
C PHE A 414 -10.46 7.03 6.89
N HIS A 415 -11.47 7.80 6.45
CA HIS A 415 -12.84 7.58 6.90
C HIS A 415 -13.34 6.29 6.26
N ALA A 416 -14.31 5.62 6.88
CA ALA A 416 -15.04 4.51 6.26
C ALA A 416 -16.07 5.03 5.24
N ASP A 417 -15.63 5.93 4.36
CA ASP A 417 -16.42 6.45 3.26
C ASP A 417 -16.53 5.36 2.20
N THR A 418 -17.52 4.49 2.36
CA THR A 418 -18.14 3.81 1.22
C THR A 418 -18.99 4.83 0.44
N SER A 419 -18.37 5.92 0.00
CA SER A 419 -18.84 6.69 -1.12
C SER A 419 -18.54 5.87 -2.37
N VAL A 420 -19.57 5.60 -3.16
CA VAL A 420 -19.36 5.33 -4.59
C VAL A 420 -19.06 6.68 -5.21
N ALA A 421 -17.85 7.18 -4.94
CA ALA A 421 -17.27 8.23 -5.75
C ALA A 421 -16.98 7.57 -7.11
N GLU A 422 -17.69 8.02 -8.14
CA GLU A 422 -17.34 7.72 -9.53
C GLU A 422 -16.05 8.50 -9.87
N GLU A 423 -14.92 8.08 -9.27
CA GLU A 423 -13.61 8.44 -9.79
C GLU A 423 -13.48 7.77 -11.17
N GLU A 424 -13.25 8.58 -12.21
CA GLU A 424 -12.94 8.12 -13.56
C GLU A 424 -11.51 7.50 -13.65
N ASP A 425 -11.17 6.64 -12.70
CA ASP A 425 -10.03 5.73 -12.80
C ASP A 425 -10.30 4.80 -14.00
N THR A 426 -9.45 4.82 -15.02
CA THR A 426 -9.79 4.13 -16.27
C THR A 426 -9.93 2.63 -16.01
N ASN A 427 -10.90 1.99 -16.67
CA ASN A 427 -11.29 0.59 -16.39
C ASN A 427 -10.13 -0.43 -16.55
N ASP A 428 -9.03 -0.03 -17.23
CA ASP A 428 -7.82 -0.83 -17.38
C ASP A 428 -6.85 -0.69 -16.17
N ASP A 429 -6.83 0.46 -15.49
CA ASP A 429 -5.96 0.74 -14.34
C ASP A 429 -6.39 -0.04 -13.09
N CYS A 430 -7.70 -0.03 -12.79
CA CYS A 430 -8.30 -0.85 -11.74
C CYS A 430 -8.07 -2.36 -12.00
N ARG A 431 -8.17 -2.77 -13.27
CA ARG A 431 -7.92 -4.14 -13.72
C ARG A 431 -6.46 -4.55 -13.54
N MET A 432 -5.51 -3.68 -13.87
CA MET A 432 -4.07 -3.94 -13.68
C MET A 432 -3.69 -4.04 -12.21
N ARG A 433 -4.25 -3.19 -11.33
CA ARG A 433 -4.13 -3.34 -9.88
C ARG A 433 -4.67 -4.70 -9.43
N THR A 434 -5.88 -5.07 -9.85
CA THR A 434 -6.51 -6.35 -9.49
C THR A 434 -5.68 -7.57 -9.92
N LEU A 435 -5.20 -7.58 -11.17
CA LEU A 435 -4.35 -8.66 -11.71
C LEU A 435 -3.06 -8.86 -10.92
N PHE A 436 -2.50 -7.78 -10.37
CA PHE A 436 -1.34 -7.82 -9.50
C PHE A 436 -1.66 -8.35 -8.08
N MET A 437 -2.81 -7.98 -7.52
CA MET A 437 -3.27 -8.52 -6.23
C MET A 437 -3.47 -10.05 -6.28
N ASP A 438 -3.87 -10.61 -7.44
CA ASP A 438 -3.92 -12.07 -7.63
C ASP A 438 -2.54 -12.73 -7.43
N LEU A 439 -1.45 -12.09 -7.89
CA LEU A 439 -0.10 -12.65 -7.76
C LEU A 439 0.36 -12.71 -6.29
N LEU A 440 -0.20 -11.85 -5.45
CA LEU A 440 0.05 -11.80 -4.00
C LEU A 440 -0.97 -12.62 -3.19
N LYS A 441 -1.89 -13.36 -3.82
CA LYS A 441 -2.89 -14.22 -3.16
C LYS A 441 -2.31 -15.16 -2.09
N PRO A 442 -1.15 -15.83 -2.28
CA PRO A 442 -0.54 -16.65 -1.25
C PRO A 442 -0.24 -15.91 0.06
N ILE A 443 0.06 -14.61 0.03
CA ILE A 443 0.51 -13.85 1.20
C ILE A 443 -0.63 -13.60 2.21
N TYR A 444 -1.84 -13.32 1.73
CA TYR A 444 -3.02 -13.08 2.58
C TYR A 444 -3.81 -14.35 2.90
N GLN A 445 -3.19 -15.52 2.78
CA GLN A 445 -3.76 -16.80 3.22
C GLN A 445 -3.07 -17.29 4.50
N GLN A 446 -3.87 -17.85 5.42
CA GLN A 446 -3.39 -18.24 6.75
C GLN A 446 -2.26 -19.29 6.71
N TRP A 447 -2.22 -20.17 5.69
CA TRP A 447 -1.19 -21.20 5.58
C TRP A 447 0.23 -20.59 5.43
N HIS A 448 0.37 -19.47 4.72
CA HIS A 448 1.65 -18.82 4.46
C HIS A 448 2.22 -18.22 5.75
N LEU A 449 1.41 -17.46 6.49
CA LEU A 449 1.79 -16.94 7.81
C LEU A 449 2.10 -18.08 8.78
N ARG A 450 1.20 -19.06 8.94
CA ARG A 450 1.40 -20.19 9.87
C ARG A 450 2.70 -20.94 9.59
N LYS A 451 3.05 -21.16 8.32
CA LYS A 451 4.29 -21.86 7.97
C LYS A 451 5.54 -21.04 8.28
N LEU A 452 5.53 -19.73 8.03
CA LEU A 452 6.64 -18.84 8.43
C LEU A 452 6.78 -18.73 9.95
N LEU A 453 5.66 -18.68 10.69
CA LEU A 453 5.67 -18.63 12.16
C LEU A 453 6.18 -19.94 12.78
N MET A 454 5.81 -21.12 12.26
CA MET A 454 6.39 -22.39 12.74
C MET A 454 7.91 -22.41 12.54
N LEU A 455 8.39 -22.06 11.35
CA LEU A 455 9.82 -21.99 11.05
C LEU A 455 10.59 -21.01 11.94
N ALA A 456 9.94 -19.91 12.37
CA ALA A 456 10.52 -18.92 13.28
C ALA A 456 10.43 -19.33 14.77
N LYS A 457 9.60 -20.30 15.15
CA LYS A 457 9.48 -20.83 16.53
C LYS A 457 10.27 -22.12 16.75
N GLU A 458 10.56 -22.88 15.70
CA GLU A 458 11.25 -24.18 15.77
C GLU A 458 12.79 -24.08 15.67
N ASP A 459 13.37 -22.86 15.61
CA ASP A 459 14.82 -22.59 15.47
C ASP A 459 15.52 -23.39 14.34
N PHE A 460 14.78 -23.76 13.28
CA PHE A 460 15.32 -24.57 12.19
C PHE A 460 16.48 -23.85 11.47
N PRO A 461 17.70 -24.43 11.44
CA PRO A 461 18.82 -23.83 10.74
C PRO A 461 18.61 -23.88 9.23
N CYS A 462 18.31 -22.74 8.60
CA CYS A 462 18.22 -22.64 7.15
C CYS A 462 19.56 -23.02 6.50
N ARG A 463 19.50 -23.98 5.58
CA ARG A 463 20.66 -24.67 5.02
C ARG A 463 21.28 -23.83 3.91
N ARG A 464 22.20 -22.92 4.27
CA ARG A 464 23.12 -22.30 3.30
C ARG A 464 24.09 -23.34 2.74
N ALA A 465 23.63 -24.13 1.77
CA ALA A 465 24.46 -24.98 0.93
C ALA A 465 25.17 -24.13 -0.13
N THR A 466 26.06 -23.23 0.31
CA THR A 466 27.10 -22.70 -0.56
C THR A 466 28.28 -23.67 -0.50
N ASP A 467 28.32 -24.65 -1.40
CA ASP A 467 29.51 -25.47 -1.68
C ASP A 467 30.58 -24.59 -2.36
N TYR A 468 31.15 -23.66 -1.60
CA TYR A 468 32.06 -22.62 -2.09
C TYR A 468 33.24 -22.43 -1.12
N ASP A 469 34.42 -22.70 -1.65
CA ASP A 469 35.76 -22.33 -1.15
C ASP A 469 36.16 -22.75 0.29
N PRO A 470 37.09 -23.73 0.46
CA PRO A 470 37.57 -24.15 1.79
C PRO A 470 38.36 -23.07 2.56
N ASN A 471 38.63 -21.89 1.97
CA ASN A 471 39.34 -20.80 2.63
C ASN A 471 38.45 -19.72 3.27
N LEU A 472 37.12 -19.72 3.06
CA LEU A 472 36.22 -18.81 3.78
C LEU A 472 35.58 -19.49 5.00
N LYS A 473 36.31 -19.50 6.11
CA LYS A 473 35.76 -19.86 7.44
C LYS A 473 34.75 -18.79 7.88
N ASN A 474 33.47 -18.97 7.54
CA ASN A 474 32.29 -18.63 8.37
C ASN A 474 30.98 -19.03 7.65
N ILE A 475 30.54 -20.27 7.86
CA ILE A 475 29.19 -20.71 7.51
C ILE A 475 28.22 -20.08 8.52
N HIS A 476 27.72 -18.89 8.23
CA HIS A 476 26.66 -18.28 9.04
C HIS A 476 25.30 -18.90 8.68
N PHE A 477 24.88 -19.87 9.48
CA PHE A 477 23.48 -20.27 9.59
C PHE A 477 22.67 -19.08 10.14
N ARG A 478 21.79 -18.50 9.31
CA ARG A 478 20.78 -17.54 9.78
C ARG A 478 19.48 -18.30 10.00
N ILE A 479 19.01 -18.29 11.26
CA ILE A 479 17.67 -18.75 11.63
C ILE A 479 16.68 -17.62 11.31
N LEU A 480 15.50 -17.96 10.81
CA LEU A 480 14.43 -17.00 10.54
C LEU A 480 13.87 -16.51 11.88
N LYS A 481 13.87 -15.20 12.12
CA LYS A 481 13.35 -14.63 13.37
C LYS A 481 11.93 -14.11 13.20
N LEU A 482 11.19 -14.04 14.30
CA LEU A 482 9.88 -13.37 14.34
C LEU A 482 9.96 -11.93 13.78
N SER A 483 11.04 -11.19 14.08
CA SER A 483 11.31 -9.85 13.54
C SER A 483 11.33 -9.81 12.01
N ASP A 484 11.85 -10.83 11.35
CA ASP A 484 11.94 -10.91 9.88
C ASP A 484 10.53 -11.08 9.26
N VAL A 485 9.67 -11.87 9.93
CA VAL A 485 8.27 -12.10 9.56
C VAL A 485 7.40 -10.87 9.84
N ILE A 486 7.64 -10.16 10.95
CA ILE A 486 6.97 -8.88 11.26
C ILE A 486 7.32 -7.83 10.20
N CYS A 487 8.60 -7.71 9.83
CA CYS A 487 9.06 -6.81 8.78
C CYS A 487 8.38 -7.13 7.43
N PHE A 488 8.26 -8.41 7.09
CA PHE A 488 7.54 -8.88 5.88
C PHE A 488 6.09 -8.40 5.86
N TYR A 489 5.33 -8.64 6.93
CA TYR A 489 3.92 -8.27 6.96
C TYR A 489 3.67 -6.77 7.16
N TYR A 490 4.57 -6.04 7.85
CA TYR A 490 4.60 -4.59 7.87
C TYR A 490 4.68 -4.00 6.45
N HIS A 491 5.64 -4.49 5.65
CA HIS A 491 5.81 -4.05 4.27
C HIS A 491 4.60 -4.40 3.39
N MET A 492 4.10 -5.64 3.46
CA MET A 492 2.93 -6.06 2.68
C MET A 492 1.67 -5.26 3.02
N LEU A 493 1.44 -4.97 4.30
CA LEU A 493 0.31 -4.18 4.74
C LEU A 493 0.34 -2.75 4.17
N ARG A 494 1.52 -2.11 4.13
CA ARG A 494 1.73 -0.79 3.50
C ARG A 494 1.59 -0.81 1.98
N ILE A 495 2.04 -1.88 1.32
CA ILE A 495 1.90 -2.07 -0.14
C ILE A 495 0.40 -2.21 -0.50
N PHE A 496 -0.34 -3.07 0.20
CA PHE A 496 -1.78 -3.26 -0.05
C PHE A 496 -2.55 -1.95 0.19
N SER A 497 -2.26 -1.24 1.28
CA SER A 497 -2.84 0.08 1.56
C SER A 497 -2.50 1.16 0.52
N SER A 498 -1.47 0.97 -0.32
CA SER A 498 -1.08 1.92 -1.36
C SER A 498 -1.61 1.56 -2.75
N LEU A 499 -2.00 0.29 -2.96
CA LEU A 499 -2.45 -0.24 -4.25
C LEU A 499 -3.95 -0.41 -4.39
N ASN A 500 -4.68 -0.50 -3.28
CA ASN A 500 -6.12 -0.75 -3.29
C ASN A 500 -6.88 0.35 -2.54
N PRO A 501 -7.41 1.38 -3.23
CA PRO A 501 -8.12 2.48 -2.56
C PRO A 501 -9.50 2.07 -2.01
N SER A 502 -10.18 1.08 -2.60
CA SER A 502 -11.56 0.72 -2.25
C SER A 502 -11.69 -0.35 -1.15
N ILE A 503 -10.79 -1.34 -1.13
CA ILE A 503 -10.76 -2.41 -0.11
C ILE A 503 -9.59 -2.21 0.88
N GLY A 504 -8.62 -1.33 0.56
CA GLY A 504 -7.48 -1.07 1.42
C GLY A 504 -6.63 -2.31 1.68
N ALA A 505 -6.09 -2.40 2.90
CA ALA A 505 -5.28 -3.53 3.34
C ALA A 505 -6.09 -4.67 4.00
N MET A 506 -7.43 -4.65 3.86
CA MET A 506 -8.38 -5.57 4.51
C MET A 506 -8.05 -7.07 4.37
N PRO A 507 -7.61 -7.61 3.20
CA PRO A 507 -7.31 -9.04 3.08
C PRO A 507 -6.17 -9.49 4.01
N ILE A 508 -5.14 -8.65 4.14
CA ILE A 508 -4.02 -8.91 5.06
C ILE A 508 -4.49 -8.71 6.51
N LEU A 509 -5.21 -7.62 6.81
CA LEU A 509 -5.70 -7.36 8.18
C LEU A 509 -6.58 -8.49 8.71
N ASN A 510 -7.53 -9.00 7.90
CA ASN A 510 -8.33 -10.17 8.24
C ASN A 510 -7.44 -11.40 8.51
N MET A 511 -6.51 -11.71 7.61
CA MET A 511 -5.64 -12.88 7.76
C MET A 511 -4.79 -12.78 9.04
N LEU A 512 -4.21 -11.61 9.33
CA LEU A 512 -3.39 -11.38 10.51
C LEU A 512 -4.19 -11.36 11.82
N ALA A 513 -5.38 -10.74 11.83
CA ALA A 513 -6.22 -10.62 13.03
C ALA A 513 -6.84 -11.96 13.47
N PHE A 514 -7.28 -12.79 12.51
CA PHE A 514 -7.86 -14.11 12.80
C PHE A 514 -6.83 -15.25 12.80
N SER A 515 -5.53 -14.93 12.80
CA SER A 515 -4.47 -15.92 12.98
C SER A 515 -4.14 -16.09 14.47
N PRO A 516 -4.39 -17.29 15.06
CA PRO A 516 -4.29 -17.48 16.50
C PRO A 516 -2.86 -17.28 17.01
N GLY A 517 -2.73 -16.61 18.16
CA GLY A 517 -1.46 -16.34 18.83
C GLY A 517 -0.64 -15.18 18.24
N PHE A 518 -0.71 -14.89 16.94
CA PHE A 518 0.17 -13.89 16.31
C PHE A 518 0.04 -12.49 16.91
N LEU A 519 -1.18 -12.03 17.22
CA LEU A 519 -1.38 -10.73 17.86
C LEU A 519 -0.84 -10.68 19.31
N VAL A 520 -0.84 -11.82 20.02
CA VAL A 520 -0.27 -11.95 21.37
C VAL A 520 1.26 -11.97 21.29
N ASP A 521 1.83 -12.74 20.35
CA ASP A 521 3.27 -12.75 20.06
C ASP A 521 3.80 -11.33 19.75
N LEU A 522 3.01 -10.51 19.03
CA LEU A 522 3.31 -9.10 18.77
C LEU A 522 3.30 -8.26 20.05
N TRP A 523 2.30 -8.43 20.92
CA TRP A 523 2.22 -7.68 22.17
C TRP A 523 3.35 -8.06 23.13
N GLU A 524 3.70 -9.34 23.27
CA GLU A 524 4.82 -9.78 24.11
C GLU A 524 6.16 -9.17 23.66
N ALA A 525 6.35 -9.03 22.34
CA ALA A 525 7.50 -8.35 21.76
C ALA A 525 7.51 -6.82 21.99
N LEU A 526 6.35 -6.20 22.29
CA LEU A 526 6.22 -4.79 22.67
C LEU A 526 6.32 -4.56 24.18
N GLU A 527 5.72 -5.43 25.00
CA GLU A 527 5.59 -5.23 26.44
C GLU A 527 6.97 -5.18 27.12
N MET A 528 7.89 -6.08 26.75
CA MET A 528 9.23 -6.15 27.34
C MET A 528 10.09 -4.90 27.08
N PRO A 529 10.20 -4.34 25.85
CA PRO A 529 10.87 -3.05 25.61
C PRO A 529 10.19 -1.84 26.27
N ILE A 530 8.86 -1.84 26.40
CA ILE A 530 8.09 -0.65 26.84
C ILE A 530 8.02 -0.56 28.38
N PHE A 531 7.80 -1.69 29.06
CA PHE A 531 7.58 -1.75 30.51
C PHE A 531 8.73 -2.38 31.30
N GLY A 532 9.71 -3.00 30.63
CA GLY A 532 10.78 -3.76 31.26
C GLY A 532 10.35 -5.16 31.71
N PRO A 533 11.24 -5.94 32.37
CA PRO A 533 10.90 -7.27 32.83
C PRO A 533 9.82 -7.22 33.93
N PRO A 534 8.84 -8.15 33.92
CA PRO A 534 7.81 -8.20 34.95
C PRO A 534 8.44 -8.45 36.32
N ILE A 535 8.04 -7.65 37.31
CA ILE A 535 8.50 -7.80 38.70
C ILE A 535 7.87 -9.08 39.27
N GLN A 536 8.58 -10.19 39.16
CA GLN A 536 8.18 -11.45 39.77
C GLN A 536 8.34 -11.37 41.30
N ASN A 537 7.21 -11.26 41.99
CA ASN A 537 7.13 -11.56 43.41
C ASN A 537 7.25 -13.08 43.61
N SER A 538 8.44 -13.56 43.96
CA SER A 538 8.64 -14.94 44.46
C SER A 538 9.70 -14.99 45.56
N GLN A 539 9.38 -15.65 46.67
CA GLN A 539 10.22 -15.81 47.86
C GLN A 539 11.37 -16.81 47.67
N GLU A 540 12.42 -16.64 48.50
CA GLU A 540 13.33 -17.69 49.05
C GLU A 540 14.08 -18.58 48.04
N THR A 541 15.43 -18.63 48.00
CA THR A 541 16.32 -19.05 49.10
C THR A 541 17.81 -18.70 48.88
N GLY A 542 18.53 -18.52 49.99
CA GLY A 542 20.00 -18.57 50.23
C GLY A 542 21.05 -18.58 49.09
N HIS A 543 22.06 -17.71 49.22
CA HIS A 543 23.37 -18.11 49.78
C HIS A 543 24.24 -16.90 50.21
N GLU A 544 25.11 -17.11 51.20
CA GLU A 544 26.00 -16.09 51.79
C GLU A 544 27.33 -15.88 51.04
N LYS A 545 27.91 -14.67 51.19
CA LYS A 545 29.36 -14.31 51.17
C LYS A 545 30.14 -14.60 49.85
N GLN A 546 30.90 -13.65 49.30
CA GLN A 546 32.13 -13.09 49.89
C GLN A 546 32.62 -11.82 49.17
N LEU A 547 33.25 -10.90 49.94
CA LEU A 547 34.37 -9.97 49.63
C LEU A 547 34.42 -9.13 48.32
N ALA A 548 34.99 -7.92 48.26
CA ALA A 548 35.39 -6.92 49.27
C ALA A 548 35.88 -5.61 48.58
N THR A 549 35.86 -4.47 49.30
CA THR A 549 36.65 -3.22 49.08
C THR A 549 36.46 -2.43 47.76
N SER A 550 36.52 -1.09 47.67
CA SER A 550 36.87 0.03 48.58
C SER A 550 36.25 1.32 48.01
N SER A 551 35.41 2.12 48.68
CA SER A 551 35.64 3.04 49.82
C SER A 551 36.33 4.39 49.52
N SER A 552 35.52 5.46 49.39
CA SER A 552 35.67 6.78 50.03
C SER A 552 34.25 7.41 50.03
N GLY A 553 33.69 8.01 51.09
CA GLY A 553 34.22 8.83 52.18
C GLY A 553 33.63 10.24 51.94
N VAL A 554 32.73 10.81 52.76
CA VAL A 554 32.87 11.15 54.19
C VAL A 554 31.50 11.10 54.93
N GLN A 555 31.54 10.96 56.27
CA GLN A 555 30.41 10.83 57.22
C GLN A 555 29.67 12.18 57.47
N VAL A 556 28.46 12.22 58.06
CA VAL A 556 28.14 12.46 59.51
C VAL A 556 26.61 12.78 59.56
N SER A 557 25.74 12.38 60.52
CA SER A 557 25.85 11.54 61.73
C SER A 557 24.52 10.84 62.12
N SER A 558 24.67 9.80 62.94
CA SER A 558 23.72 9.02 63.76
C SER A 558 22.69 9.74 64.66
N MET A 559 21.50 9.13 64.84
CA MET A 559 21.00 8.51 66.11
C MET A 559 19.68 7.75 65.84
N ARG A 560 19.66 6.40 65.91
CA ARG A 560 19.20 5.60 67.07
C ARG A 560 17.89 6.06 67.74
N GLN A 561 16.81 5.29 67.52
CA GLN A 561 16.27 4.43 68.59
C GLN A 561 15.42 3.28 68.04
N ARG A 562 15.39 2.16 68.78
CA ARG A 562 14.71 0.89 68.48
C ARG A 562 14.00 0.45 69.77
N ARG A 563 12.81 -0.17 69.64
CA ARG A 563 11.95 -0.86 70.65
C ARG A 563 10.51 -0.29 70.59
N ASN A 564 9.43 -1.04 70.77
CA ASN A 564 9.21 -2.50 70.79
C ASN A 564 7.70 -2.75 70.54
N ALA A 565 7.27 -3.99 70.28
CA ALA A 565 5.86 -4.40 70.30
C ALA A 565 5.21 -4.11 71.69
N LYS A 566 3.88 -4.01 71.86
CA LYS A 566 2.84 -4.96 71.44
C LYS A 566 1.42 -4.37 71.67
N ASP A 567 0.39 -5.07 71.17
CA ASP A 567 -1.05 -4.93 71.48
C ASP A 567 -1.73 -3.62 70.98
N THR A 568 -3.00 -3.57 70.57
CA THR A 568 -4.11 -4.53 70.71
C THR A 568 -5.08 -4.47 69.52
N ALA A 569 -5.84 -5.55 69.29
CA ALA A 569 -6.93 -5.59 68.33
C ALA A 569 -8.11 -4.65 68.68
N ASN A 570 -8.72 -4.00 67.67
CA ASN A 570 -10.18 -3.88 67.51
C ASN A 570 -10.56 -3.14 66.21
N ARG A 571 -11.83 -3.32 65.78
CA ARG A 571 -12.53 -2.64 64.66
C ARG A 571 -12.31 -3.16 63.22
N TRP A 572 -12.41 -4.48 63.04
CA TRP A 572 -12.97 -5.05 61.80
C TRP A 572 -14.36 -5.64 62.08
N SER A 573 -15.31 -4.75 62.33
CA SER A 573 -16.74 -5.04 62.47
C SER A 573 -17.52 -3.74 62.26
N ASN A 574 -18.53 -3.77 61.37
CA ASN A 574 -19.52 -2.71 61.04
C ASN A 574 -19.33 -1.86 59.75
N VAL A 575 -18.98 -2.47 58.60
CA VAL A 575 -19.15 -1.79 57.28
C VAL A 575 -19.87 -2.65 56.22
N LEU A 576 -20.16 -3.94 56.48
CA LEU A 576 -20.72 -4.88 55.50
C LEU A 576 -22.20 -5.27 55.71
N GLN A 577 -23.05 -4.32 56.11
CA GLN A 577 -24.51 -4.47 56.01
C GLN A 577 -25.22 -3.13 55.74
N LYS A 578 -25.63 -2.92 54.46
CA LYS A 578 -26.81 -2.18 53.95
C LYS A 578 -26.55 -1.63 52.54
N ILE A 579 -26.59 -2.52 51.55
CA ILE A 579 -26.96 -2.17 50.18
C ILE A 579 -28.29 -2.87 49.93
N THR A 580 -29.41 -2.15 50.05
CA THR A 580 -30.75 -2.56 49.61
C THR A 580 -31.72 -1.37 49.64
N GLY A 581 -32.35 -1.06 48.50
CA GLY A 581 -33.72 -0.54 48.45
C GLY A 581 -33.97 0.98 48.51
N LYS A 582 -34.12 1.57 47.31
CA LYS A 582 -35.25 2.43 46.83
C LYS A 582 -35.80 3.66 47.61
N SER A 583 -36.21 4.63 46.78
CA SER A 583 -37.39 5.52 46.81
C SER A 583 -37.43 6.87 47.58
N ASN A 584 -37.67 7.91 46.76
CA ASN A 584 -38.61 9.04 46.90
C ASN A 584 -38.29 10.35 47.67
N ASP A 585 -38.51 11.43 46.90
CA ASP A 585 -39.14 12.73 47.18
C ASP A 585 -38.53 13.82 48.10
N SER A 586 -38.23 14.95 47.43
CA SER A 586 -38.47 16.37 47.80
C SER A 586 -38.15 16.90 49.21
N GLU A 587 -37.22 17.87 49.31
CA GLU A 587 -37.53 19.32 49.29
C GLU A 587 -36.24 20.18 49.33
N GLU A 588 -36.39 21.51 49.15
CA GLU A 588 -35.30 22.47 48.90
C GLU A 588 -34.37 22.74 50.10
N GLY A 589 -33.11 23.09 49.81
CA GLY A 589 -32.12 23.46 50.85
C GLY A 589 -30.84 24.07 50.29
N THR A 590 -30.84 25.38 50.03
CA THR A 590 -29.71 26.18 49.57
C THR A 590 -28.44 25.99 50.42
N LEU A 591 -27.33 25.51 49.83
CA LEU A 591 -26.00 25.62 50.44
C LEU A 591 -24.88 25.80 49.39
N SER A 592 -24.20 26.93 49.58
CA SER A 592 -22.99 27.48 48.95
C SER A 592 -21.87 26.53 48.50
N ASP A 593 -21.13 27.02 47.48
CA ASP A 593 -19.74 26.70 47.17
C ASP A 593 -18.89 26.22 48.36
N SER A 594 -18.40 24.96 48.31
CA SER A 594 -17.08 24.56 48.87
C SER A 594 -16.86 23.04 48.82
N ILE A 595 -16.27 22.54 47.74
CA ILE A 595 -15.33 21.41 47.83
C ILE A 595 -14.04 21.80 47.12
N LEU A 596 -13.14 22.38 47.91
CA LEU A 596 -11.73 22.56 47.54
C LEU A 596 -11.01 21.21 47.57
N PHE A 597 -10.12 21.05 46.60
CA PHE A 597 -8.97 20.15 46.57
C PHE A 597 -8.55 19.52 47.91
N SER A 598 -8.70 18.20 48.03
CA SER A 598 -7.84 17.37 48.88
C SER A 598 -6.61 16.94 48.08
N HIS A 599 -5.55 17.75 48.10
CA HIS A 599 -4.22 17.31 47.67
C HIS A 599 -3.64 16.25 48.64
N GLU A 600 -2.55 15.59 48.22
CA GLU A 600 -1.76 14.61 48.98
C GLU A 600 -2.40 13.22 49.14
N SER A 601 -2.57 12.51 48.02
CA SER A 601 -2.48 11.03 47.93
C SER A 601 -2.59 10.48 46.50
N ASN A 602 -3.10 11.26 45.53
CA ASN A 602 -3.37 10.78 44.16
C ASN A 602 -2.21 10.95 43.16
N ASP A 603 -1.15 11.70 43.47
CA ASP A 603 -0.09 12.04 42.51
C ASP A 603 0.76 10.82 42.07
N ASP A 604 0.99 9.84 42.94
CA ASP A 604 1.74 8.63 42.59
C ASP A 604 0.96 7.74 41.60
N ALA A 605 -0.35 7.60 41.78
CA ALA A 605 -1.21 6.81 40.90
C ALA A 605 -1.35 7.41 39.49
N LEU A 606 -1.24 8.73 39.34
CA LEU A 606 -1.20 9.44 38.06
C LEU A 606 0.15 9.29 37.35
N THR A 607 1.25 9.17 38.10
CA THR A 607 2.60 9.03 37.54
C THR A 607 2.86 7.64 36.96
N SER A 608 2.14 6.61 37.44
CA SER A 608 2.28 5.22 36.98
C SER A 608 1.78 4.95 35.55
N TRP A 609 0.99 5.84 34.94
CA TRP A 609 0.37 5.61 33.62
C TRP A 609 0.99 6.43 32.48
N ASP A 610 1.98 7.28 32.77
CA ASP A 610 2.73 7.99 31.73
C ASP A 610 4.05 7.27 31.44
N ILE A 611 4.15 6.65 30.26
CA ILE A 611 5.17 5.65 29.97
C ILE A 611 6.44 6.30 29.40
N GLU A 612 7.50 6.38 30.22
CA GLU A 612 8.76 7.05 29.88
C GLU A 612 9.33 6.62 28.51
N ALA A 613 9.33 5.31 28.22
CA ALA A 613 9.82 4.75 26.95
C ALA A 613 9.09 5.31 25.71
N MET A 614 7.85 5.79 25.87
CA MET A 614 7.01 6.30 24.77
C MET A 614 7.04 7.84 24.67
N ARG A 615 7.66 8.57 25.62
CA ARG A 615 7.73 10.04 25.60
C ARG A 615 8.59 10.61 24.47
N HIS A 616 9.59 9.86 24.01
CA HIS A 616 10.44 10.25 22.88
C HIS A 616 9.82 9.97 21.49
N ALA A 617 8.53 9.60 21.45
CA ALA A 617 7.73 9.43 20.23
C ALA A 617 8.48 8.64 19.14
N SER A 618 8.45 9.11 17.89
CA SER A 618 9.10 8.46 16.74
C SER A 618 10.62 8.63 16.69
N GLU A 619 11.22 9.51 17.49
CA GLU A 619 12.67 9.79 17.44
C GLU A 619 13.49 8.93 18.41
N GLY A 620 12.90 8.50 19.53
CA GLY A 620 13.54 7.61 20.49
C GLY A 620 13.32 6.11 20.27
N ILE A 621 12.39 5.72 19.39
CA ILE A 621 12.00 4.31 19.17
C ILE A 621 12.79 3.73 17.98
N GLY A 622 13.43 2.57 18.19
CA GLY A 622 14.17 1.87 17.14
C GLY A 622 13.27 1.39 15.99
N LYS A 623 13.80 1.34 14.76
CA LYS A 623 13.04 0.99 13.55
C LYS A 623 12.23 -0.31 13.68
N ASP A 624 12.83 -1.34 14.27
CA ASP A 624 12.16 -2.64 14.46
C ASP A 624 10.93 -2.50 15.35
N LEU A 625 11.05 -1.75 16.45
CA LEU A 625 9.97 -1.50 17.40
C LEU A 625 8.84 -0.65 16.79
N MET A 626 9.17 0.29 15.88
CA MET A 626 8.19 1.02 15.07
C MET A 626 7.39 0.09 14.15
N CYS A 627 8.04 -0.90 13.52
CA CYS A 627 7.39 -1.88 12.65
C CYS A 627 6.46 -2.82 13.44
N ILE A 628 6.91 -3.32 14.61
CA ILE A 628 6.08 -4.14 15.51
C ILE A 628 4.86 -3.33 15.97
N MET A 629 5.05 -2.09 16.42
CA MET A 629 3.96 -1.24 16.92
C MET A 629 2.97 -0.87 15.81
N TYR A 630 3.44 -0.61 14.58
CA TYR A 630 2.57 -0.38 13.42
C TYR A 630 1.66 -1.59 13.17
N LEU A 631 2.27 -2.78 13.11
CA LEU A 631 1.56 -4.01 12.79
C LEU A 631 0.57 -4.37 13.91
N PHE A 632 0.99 -4.26 15.17
CA PHE A 632 0.14 -4.45 16.35
C PHE A 632 -1.07 -3.50 16.34
N CYS A 633 -0.85 -2.18 16.18
CA CYS A 633 -1.95 -1.22 16.21
C CYS A 633 -2.91 -1.40 15.03
N ALA A 634 -2.41 -1.81 13.86
CA ALA A 634 -3.26 -2.05 12.69
C ALA A 634 -4.12 -3.30 12.86
N ILE A 635 -3.52 -4.41 13.33
CA ILE A 635 -4.24 -5.66 13.56
C ILE A 635 -5.21 -5.52 14.73
N TYR A 636 -4.77 -4.95 15.85
CA TYR A 636 -5.63 -4.81 17.03
C TYR A 636 -6.75 -3.81 16.78
N GLY A 637 -6.45 -2.65 16.18
CA GLY A 637 -7.47 -1.69 15.75
C GLY A 637 -8.51 -2.32 14.83
N HIS A 638 -8.10 -3.19 13.91
CA HIS A 638 -9.01 -3.96 13.06
C HIS A 638 -9.84 -4.98 13.85
N LEU A 639 -9.21 -5.74 14.75
CA LEU A 639 -9.86 -6.75 15.58
C LEU A 639 -10.88 -6.14 16.56
N LEU A 640 -10.62 -4.95 17.08
CA LEU A 640 -11.54 -4.18 17.94
C LEU A 640 -12.87 -3.81 17.26
N LEU A 641 -12.96 -3.88 15.93
CA LEU A 641 -14.20 -3.68 15.17
C LEU A 641 -15.07 -4.95 15.05
N VAL A 642 -14.49 -6.12 15.36
CA VAL A 642 -15.09 -7.45 15.14
C VAL A 642 -15.35 -8.21 16.44
N LEU A 643 -14.48 -8.04 17.44
CA LEU A 643 -14.73 -8.52 18.80
C LEU A 643 -16.06 -7.94 19.30
N ASP A 644 -16.86 -8.74 20.00
CA ASP A 644 -18.00 -8.22 20.74
C ASP A 644 -17.65 -7.88 22.20
N ASP A 645 -18.58 -7.24 22.90
CA ASP A 645 -18.42 -6.89 24.32
C ASP A 645 -18.23 -8.13 25.23
N ILE A 646 -18.80 -9.30 24.90
CA ILE A 646 -18.62 -10.53 25.69
C ILE A 646 -17.20 -11.06 25.51
N GLU A 647 -16.68 -11.08 24.28
CA GLU A 647 -15.30 -11.47 23.97
C GLU A 647 -14.27 -10.55 24.64
N PHE A 648 -14.56 -9.25 24.68
CA PHE A 648 -13.64 -8.22 25.19
C PHE A 648 -13.66 -8.06 26.72
N TYR A 649 -14.83 -8.03 27.36
CA TYR A 649 -14.97 -7.78 28.80
C TYR A 649 -15.10 -9.06 29.63
N GLU A 650 -15.88 -10.05 29.18
CA GLU A 650 -16.16 -11.27 29.95
C GLU A 650 -15.11 -12.36 29.70
N LYS A 651 -14.93 -12.76 28.43
CA LYS A 651 -13.95 -13.78 28.04
C LYS A 651 -12.51 -13.24 28.06
N GLN A 652 -12.35 -11.93 27.85
CA GLN A 652 -11.07 -11.21 27.80
C GLN A 652 -10.07 -11.82 26.79
N VAL A 653 -10.55 -12.08 25.57
CA VAL A 653 -9.75 -12.64 24.46
C VAL A 653 -9.59 -11.55 23.38
N PRO A 654 -8.36 -11.32 22.85
CA PRO A 654 -7.11 -12.02 23.15
C PRO A 654 -6.33 -11.49 24.36
N PHE A 655 -6.77 -10.38 24.99
CA PHE A 655 -6.03 -9.70 26.06
C PHE A 655 -6.87 -9.50 27.33
N THR A 656 -6.24 -9.69 28.49
CA THR A 656 -6.84 -9.38 29.80
C THR A 656 -7.10 -7.88 29.96
N LEU A 657 -8.06 -7.49 30.80
CA LEU A 657 -8.31 -6.06 31.09
C LEU A 657 -7.06 -5.33 31.62
N GLU A 658 -6.10 -6.04 32.24
CA GLU A 658 -4.81 -5.45 32.66
C GLU A 658 -3.90 -5.18 31.46
N GLN A 659 -3.76 -6.15 30.54
CA GLN A 659 -3.02 -5.94 29.28
C GLN A 659 -3.65 -4.83 28.44
N GLN A 660 -4.99 -4.78 28.35
CA GLN A 660 -5.70 -3.71 27.65
C GLN A 660 -5.41 -2.32 28.25
N ARG A 661 -5.30 -2.20 29.58
CA ARG A 661 -4.86 -0.95 30.25
C ARG A 661 -3.43 -0.58 29.89
N LYS A 662 -2.49 -1.54 29.89
CA LYS A 662 -1.09 -1.31 29.46
C LYS A 662 -1.00 -0.87 27.99
N ILE A 663 -1.77 -1.50 27.10
CA ILE A 663 -1.89 -1.10 25.70
C ILE A 663 -2.39 0.34 25.62
N ALA A 664 -3.49 0.66 26.31
CA ALA A 664 -4.08 1.99 26.31
C ALA A 664 -3.12 3.06 26.84
N SER A 665 -2.41 2.83 27.94
CA SER A 665 -1.45 3.80 28.48
C SER A 665 -0.24 4.03 27.57
N ALA A 666 0.35 2.97 27.02
CA ALA A 666 1.47 3.06 26.09
C ALA A 666 1.09 3.85 24.83
N LEU A 667 -0.07 3.56 24.23
CA LEU A 667 -0.57 4.29 23.07
C LEU A 667 -0.95 5.73 23.42
N ASN A 668 -1.54 5.99 24.58
CA ASN A 668 -1.92 7.35 25.00
C ASN A 668 -0.68 8.25 25.15
N THR A 669 0.37 7.79 25.86
CA THR A 669 1.64 8.54 25.94
C THR A 669 2.30 8.70 24.57
N PHE A 670 2.35 7.64 23.75
CA PHE A 670 2.97 7.70 22.42
C PHE A 670 2.31 8.72 21.50
N VAL A 671 0.98 8.66 21.36
CA VAL A 671 0.24 9.51 20.42
C VAL A 671 0.26 10.97 20.87
N TYR A 672 0.14 11.24 22.18
CA TYR A 672 0.22 12.61 22.72
C TYR A 672 1.59 13.26 22.48
N ASN A 673 2.68 12.55 22.77
CA ASN A 673 4.03 13.10 22.54
C ASN A 673 4.36 13.22 21.04
N SER A 674 3.92 12.25 20.23
CA SER A 674 4.02 12.33 18.75
C SER A 674 3.28 13.55 18.19
N PHE A 675 2.12 13.89 18.76
CA PHE A 675 1.34 15.05 18.37
C PHE A 675 2.08 16.36 18.65
N ILE A 676 2.62 16.52 19.87
CA ILE A 676 3.34 17.74 20.27
C ILE A 676 4.59 17.94 19.41
N GLN A 677 5.38 16.89 19.24
CA GLN A 677 6.69 16.97 18.57
C GLN A 677 6.55 17.19 17.05
N ASN A 678 5.61 16.53 16.37
CA ASN A 678 5.45 16.59 14.91
C ASN A 678 4.61 17.77 14.38
N SER A 679 4.65 18.93 15.04
CA SER A 679 3.82 20.12 14.73
C SER A 679 4.03 20.77 13.32
N GLY A 680 4.79 20.14 12.41
CA GLY A 680 5.10 20.69 11.09
C GLY A 680 5.75 19.77 10.03
N SER A 681 5.64 18.43 10.10
CA SER A 681 6.14 17.57 9.02
C SER A 681 5.33 16.29 8.81
N TYR A 682 5.52 15.68 7.63
CA TYR A 682 4.81 14.55 6.99
C TYR A 682 3.98 13.62 7.90
N SER A 683 2.77 13.29 7.44
CA SER A 683 1.88 12.27 8.03
C SER A 683 2.62 10.96 8.29
N ASN A 684 2.89 10.67 9.57
CA ASN A 684 3.56 9.45 9.97
C ASN A 684 2.54 8.30 10.02
N PRO A 685 2.60 7.29 9.13
CA PRO A 685 1.57 6.24 9.04
C PRO A 685 1.37 5.47 10.36
N LEU A 686 2.40 5.39 11.20
CA LEU A 686 2.30 4.78 12.52
C LEU A 686 1.43 5.58 13.49
N VAL A 687 1.55 6.92 13.47
CA VAL A 687 0.72 7.78 14.33
C VAL A 687 -0.74 7.65 13.92
N ASP A 688 -1.04 7.64 12.62
CA ASP A 688 -2.42 7.49 12.12
C ASP A 688 -3.06 6.16 12.56
N VAL A 689 -2.31 5.07 12.52
CA VAL A 689 -2.77 3.74 12.96
C VAL A 689 -2.90 3.68 14.49
N ALA A 690 -1.94 4.26 15.23
CA ALA A 690 -1.98 4.30 16.70
C ALA A 690 -3.14 5.16 17.22
N VAL A 691 -3.43 6.31 16.60
CA VAL A 691 -4.60 7.16 16.88
C VAL A 691 -5.88 6.35 16.72
N ARG A 692 -6.05 5.62 15.60
CA ARG A 692 -7.25 4.79 15.38
C ARG A 692 -7.41 3.71 16.45
N CYS A 693 -6.35 2.98 16.76
CA CYS A 693 -6.38 1.94 17.80
C CYS A 693 -6.71 2.52 19.19
N LEU A 694 -6.10 3.65 19.55
CA LEU A 694 -6.33 4.36 20.81
C LEU A 694 -7.78 4.86 20.93
N ASN A 695 -8.33 5.43 19.86
CA ASN A 695 -9.70 5.95 19.86
C ASN A 695 -10.74 4.82 20.01
N LEU A 696 -10.53 3.67 19.37
CA LEU A 696 -11.41 2.49 19.54
C LEU A 696 -11.37 1.94 20.97
N LEU A 697 -10.19 1.93 21.62
CA LEU A 697 -10.07 1.58 23.03
C LEU A 697 -10.77 2.59 23.96
N TYR A 698 -10.68 3.89 23.65
CA TYR A 698 -11.36 4.93 24.40
C TYR A 698 -12.89 4.92 24.21
N GLU A 699 -13.36 4.61 23.00
CA GLU A 699 -14.78 4.43 22.70
C GLU A 699 -15.35 3.24 23.48
N ARG A 700 -14.63 2.11 23.51
CA ARG A 700 -14.97 0.98 24.37
C ARG A 700 -15.03 1.34 25.85
N ASP A 701 -14.01 2.01 26.39
CA ASP A 701 -14.02 2.48 27.78
C ASP A 701 -15.16 3.47 28.06
N SER A 702 -15.61 4.21 27.05
CA SER A 702 -16.76 5.13 27.16
C SER A 702 -18.10 4.40 27.20
N ARG A 703 -18.23 3.23 26.55
CA ARG A 703 -19.40 2.35 26.66
C ARG A 703 -19.43 1.59 27.99
N HIS A 704 -18.35 0.88 28.31
CA HIS A 704 -18.19 0.13 29.55
C HIS A 704 -16.80 0.37 30.15
N LYS A 705 -16.76 1.04 31.29
CA LYS A 705 -15.51 1.48 31.93
C LYS A 705 -14.60 0.29 32.28
N PHE A 706 -13.37 0.33 31.80
CA PHE A 706 -12.31 -0.59 32.18
C PHE A 706 -10.99 0.11 32.55
N CYS A 707 -10.75 1.33 32.07
CA CYS A 707 -9.62 2.18 32.42
C CYS A 707 -9.97 3.20 33.53
N PRO A 708 -9.05 3.50 34.46
CA PRO A 708 -9.23 4.63 35.38
C PRO A 708 -9.07 5.96 34.62
N ILE A 709 -9.80 7.01 35.05
CA ILE A 709 -9.76 8.33 34.42
C ILE A 709 -8.33 8.91 34.39
N SER A 710 -7.51 8.60 35.41
CA SER A 710 -6.10 8.99 35.48
C SER A 710 -5.27 8.52 34.29
N LEU A 711 -5.55 7.35 33.71
CA LEU A 711 -4.81 6.80 32.56
C LEU A 711 -5.00 7.66 31.30
N TRP A 712 -6.24 8.14 31.07
CA TRP A 712 -6.55 8.97 29.91
C TRP A 712 -5.95 10.37 30.00
N LEU A 713 -5.86 10.93 31.22
CA LEU A 713 -5.34 12.26 31.50
C LEU A 713 -3.81 12.33 31.67
N ALA A 714 -3.15 11.20 31.97
CA ALA A 714 -1.74 11.16 32.39
C ALA A 714 -0.75 11.85 31.42
N PRO A 715 -0.79 11.66 30.09
CA PRO A 715 0.21 12.24 29.19
C PRO A 715 0.22 13.77 29.18
N ALA A 716 -0.94 14.41 29.35
CA ALA A 716 -1.07 15.87 29.42
C ALA A 716 -1.09 16.41 30.85
N ARG A 717 -0.44 15.75 31.80
CA ARG A 717 -0.19 16.35 33.13
C ARG A 717 0.85 17.47 33.04
N ASN A 718 1.87 17.28 32.20
CA ASN A 718 2.96 18.23 32.00
C ASN A 718 2.90 18.79 30.57
N GLY A 719 3.02 20.12 30.40
CA GLY A 719 3.07 20.75 29.07
C GLY A 719 1.75 20.75 28.28
N ARG A 720 0.59 20.59 28.95
CA ARG A 720 -0.73 20.69 28.33
C ARG A 720 -0.89 22.02 27.59
N ILE A 721 -1.47 21.98 26.38
CA ILE A 721 -1.75 23.20 25.61
C ILE A 721 -2.84 24.00 26.35
N PRO A 722 -2.63 25.30 26.65
CA PRO A 722 -3.66 26.12 27.30
C PRO A 722 -4.96 26.14 26.51
N ILE A 723 -6.11 26.13 27.20
CA ILE A 723 -7.47 26.07 26.63
C ILE A 723 -7.63 27.04 25.43
N ALA A 724 -7.30 28.32 25.63
CA ALA A 724 -7.40 29.33 24.57
C ALA A 724 -6.44 29.11 23.39
N ALA A 725 -5.29 28.47 23.59
CA ALA A 725 -4.38 28.11 22.51
C ALA A 725 -4.88 26.86 21.76
N ALA A 726 -5.45 25.88 22.46
CA ALA A 726 -6.07 24.71 21.86
C ALA A 726 -7.30 25.09 21.02
N ALA A 727 -8.19 25.95 21.53
CA ALA A 727 -9.33 26.50 20.79
C ALA A 727 -8.91 27.25 19.51
N ARG A 728 -7.91 28.14 19.58
CA ARG A 728 -7.35 28.84 18.42
C ARG A 728 -6.62 27.91 17.43
N SER A 729 -6.00 26.83 17.91
CA SER A 729 -5.37 25.84 17.02
C SER A 729 -6.41 25.05 16.21
N HIS A 730 -7.60 24.82 16.78
CA HIS A 730 -8.74 24.21 16.09
C HIS A 730 -9.30 25.17 15.03
N GLU A 731 -9.51 26.45 15.34
CA GLU A 731 -9.91 27.46 14.35
C GLU A 731 -8.96 27.50 13.14
N ALA A 732 -7.65 27.51 13.38
CA ALA A 732 -6.63 27.51 12.32
C ALA A 732 -6.53 26.20 11.51
N ALA A 733 -7.18 25.12 11.94
CA ALA A 733 -7.25 23.85 11.21
C ALA A 733 -8.49 23.75 10.29
N PHE A 734 -9.58 24.41 10.67
CA PHE A 734 -10.84 24.46 9.91
C PHE A 734 -10.95 25.70 9.00
N GLY A 735 -10.15 26.74 9.23
CA GLY A 735 -10.02 27.89 8.33
C GLY A 735 -9.08 27.63 7.15
N ILE A 736 -9.56 27.97 5.94
CA ILE A 736 -8.80 28.11 4.68
C ILE A 736 -8.61 26.81 3.84
N PHE A 737 -9.37 26.75 2.73
CA PHE A 737 -9.31 25.86 1.55
C PHE A 737 -9.33 24.31 1.75
N PRO A 738 -10.20 23.57 1.04
CA PRO A 738 -10.07 22.11 0.93
C PRO A 738 -8.85 21.75 0.08
N GLY A 739 -7.91 20.99 0.62
CA GLY A 739 -6.78 20.43 -0.14
C GLY A 739 -5.38 20.54 0.48
N ILE A 740 -5.21 21.21 1.63
CA ILE A 740 -3.94 21.22 2.39
C ILE A 740 -4.07 20.22 3.55
N PRO A 741 -3.03 19.42 3.90
CA PRO A 741 -3.10 18.49 5.03
C PRO A 741 -3.49 19.20 6.32
N HIS A 742 -4.73 18.97 6.76
CA HIS A 742 -5.29 19.63 7.94
C HIS A 742 -4.46 19.25 9.16
N ARG A 743 -4.00 20.26 9.92
CA ARG A 743 -3.48 20.03 11.27
C ARG A 743 -4.61 19.43 12.09
N SER A 744 -4.58 18.12 12.34
CA SER A 744 -5.57 17.51 13.20
C SER A 744 -5.51 18.21 14.56
N SER A 745 -6.63 18.70 15.06
CA SER A 745 -6.65 19.43 16.33
C SER A 745 -6.58 18.43 17.49
N VAL A 746 -6.06 18.83 18.67
CA VAL A 746 -6.07 17.92 19.83
C VAL A 746 -7.50 17.50 20.20
N LEU A 747 -8.47 18.39 20.00
CA LEU A 747 -9.91 18.12 20.20
C LEU A 747 -10.49 17.07 19.25
N THR A 748 -9.93 16.90 18.05
CA THR A 748 -10.34 15.88 17.07
C THR A 748 -9.55 14.58 17.21
N THR A 749 -8.29 14.65 17.67
CA THR A 749 -7.36 13.50 17.66
C THR A 749 -7.20 12.83 19.02
N LEU A 750 -7.28 13.61 20.11
CA LEU A 750 -7.01 13.19 21.49
C LEU A 750 -7.98 13.88 22.49
N PRO A 751 -9.31 13.88 22.27
CA PRO A 751 -10.25 14.59 23.15
C PRO A 751 -10.24 14.07 24.60
N HIS A 752 -9.95 12.77 24.80
CA HIS A 752 -9.93 12.12 26.12
C HIS A 752 -8.87 12.66 27.08
N VAL A 753 -7.84 13.32 26.53
CA VAL A 753 -6.72 13.91 27.27
C VAL A 753 -7.13 15.18 28.04
N TYR A 754 -8.27 15.80 27.66
CA TYR A 754 -8.90 16.90 28.38
C TYR A 754 -10.21 16.41 29.03
N PRO A 755 -10.47 16.75 30.30
CA PRO A 755 -11.79 16.57 30.93
C PRO A 755 -12.92 17.24 30.13
N PHE A 756 -14.16 16.76 30.31
CA PHE A 756 -15.33 17.28 29.59
C PHE A 756 -15.48 18.80 29.76
N GLU A 757 -15.36 19.32 30.98
CA GLU A 757 -15.53 20.75 31.25
C GLU A 757 -14.47 21.63 30.57
N GLU A 758 -13.20 21.17 30.51
CA GLU A 758 -12.14 21.87 29.78
C GLU A 758 -12.45 21.91 28.27
N ARG A 759 -13.02 20.83 27.70
CA ARG A 759 -13.46 20.82 26.28
C ARG A 759 -14.65 21.75 26.03
N VAL A 760 -15.61 21.80 26.96
CA VAL A 760 -16.74 22.76 26.89
C VAL A 760 -16.21 24.19 26.94
N GLN A 761 -15.23 24.48 27.80
CA GLN A 761 -14.60 25.80 27.86
C GLN A 761 -13.89 26.15 26.52
N MET A 762 -13.12 25.23 25.93
CA MET A 762 -12.51 25.46 24.61
C MET A 762 -13.55 25.76 23.53
N PHE A 763 -14.68 25.05 23.52
CA PHE A 763 -15.77 25.27 22.58
C PHE A 763 -16.43 26.65 22.77
N ARG A 764 -16.57 27.11 24.01
CA ARG A 764 -17.06 28.48 24.31
C ARG A 764 -16.06 29.55 23.87
N GLU A 765 -14.77 29.36 24.11
CA GLU A 765 -13.72 30.29 23.67
C GLU A 765 -13.61 30.36 22.14
N PHE A 766 -13.84 29.25 21.44
CA PHE A 766 -13.97 29.22 19.98
C PHE A 766 -15.18 30.02 19.48
N ILE A 767 -16.36 29.82 20.09
CA ILE A 767 -17.58 30.59 19.74
C ILE A 767 -17.38 32.09 19.96
N GLU A 768 -16.81 32.51 21.09
CA GLU A 768 -16.58 33.94 21.36
C GLU A 768 -15.54 34.55 20.40
N SER A 769 -14.57 33.77 19.94
CA SER A 769 -13.62 34.17 18.90
C SER A 769 -14.30 34.37 17.53
N ASP A 770 -15.18 33.44 17.10
CA ASP A 770 -15.99 33.59 15.88
C ASP A 770 -16.98 34.76 15.98
N LYS A 771 -17.63 34.95 17.14
CA LYS A 771 -18.50 36.11 17.43
C LYS A 771 -17.73 37.43 17.36
N ALA A 772 -16.52 37.50 17.90
CA ALA A 772 -15.67 38.70 17.83
C ALA A 772 -15.20 38.98 16.39
N SER A 773 -14.70 37.96 15.69
CA SER A 773 -14.22 38.05 14.31
C SER A 773 -15.29 38.57 13.35
N ARG A 774 -16.51 38.02 13.43
CA ARG A 774 -17.63 38.42 12.55
C ARG A 774 -18.22 39.80 12.86
N ARG A 775 -18.07 40.29 14.09
CA ARG A 775 -18.40 41.68 14.44
C ARG A 775 -17.39 42.66 13.81
N VAL A 776 -16.11 42.30 13.76
CA VAL A 776 -15.06 43.12 13.15
C VAL A 776 -15.18 43.17 11.62
N THR A 777 -15.56 42.07 10.97
CA THR A 777 -15.80 42.03 9.51
C THR A 777 -17.16 42.60 9.08
N GLY A 778 -18.05 42.91 10.03
CA GLY A 778 -19.40 43.41 9.75
C GLY A 778 -20.38 42.35 9.22
N GLU A 779 -20.01 41.08 9.23
CA GLU A 779 -20.90 39.97 8.84
C GLU A 779 -22.00 39.69 9.87
N VAL A 780 -21.72 39.94 11.15
CA VAL A 780 -22.62 39.69 12.28
C VAL A 780 -22.86 40.96 13.08
N SER A 781 -24.14 41.29 13.25
CA SER A 781 -24.58 42.36 14.15
C SER A 781 -24.59 41.86 15.61
N GLY A 782 -24.00 42.67 16.49
CA GLY A 782 -24.09 42.46 17.94
C GLY A 782 -25.47 42.80 18.51
N PRO A 783 -25.67 42.68 19.84
CA PRO A 783 -26.87 43.13 20.52
C PRO A 783 -27.06 44.65 20.33
N GLY A 784 -28.21 45.07 19.79
CA GLY A 784 -28.50 46.48 19.48
C GLY A 784 -29.04 46.68 18.06
N PRO A 785 -29.03 47.92 17.54
CA PRO A 785 -29.58 48.24 16.22
C PRO A 785 -28.82 47.50 15.11
N GLY A 786 -29.44 46.44 14.59
CA GLY A 786 -28.84 45.50 13.64
C GLY A 786 -29.16 44.02 13.93
N SER A 787 -29.69 43.68 15.12
CA SER A 787 -30.20 42.33 15.41
C SER A 787 -31.32 41.93 14.42
N ILE A 788 -31.41 40.64 14.11
CA ILE A 788 -32.45 40.09 13.24
C ILE A 788 -33.71 39.90 14.08
N GLU A 789 -34.72 40.75 13.87
CA GLU A 789 -36.03 40.58 14.49
C GLU A 789 -36.84 39.52 13.74
N ILE A 790 -37.44 38.58 14.48
CA ILE A 790 -38.41 37.60 13.95
C ILE A 790 -39.71 37.67 14.72
N VAL A 791 -40.82 37.46 14.02
CA VAL A 791 -42.18 37.60 14.56
C VAL A 791 -42.86 36.24 14.55
N ILE A 792 -43.17 35.69 15.73
CA ILE A 792 -43.61 34.29 15.88
C ILE A 792 -45.01 34.22 16.49
N ARG A 793 -45.92 33.49 15.83
CA ARG A 793 -47.22 33.14 16.42
C ARG A 793 -47.12 31.82 17.17
N ARG A 794 -47.52 31.78 18.44
CA ARG A 794 -47.38 30.58 19.30
C ARG A 794 -47.99 29.31 18.69
N GLY A 795 -49.18 29.41 18.10
CA GLY A 795 -49.83 28.29 17.40
C GLY A 795 -49.22 27.87 16.05
N HIS A 796 -48.21 28.59 15.54
CA HIS A 796 -47.55 28.32 14.24
C HIS A 796 -46.01 28.35 14.37
N ILE A 797 -45.49 27.97 15.54
CA ILE A 797 -44.06 28.13 15.88
C ILE A 797 -43.09 27.47 14.89
N ILE A 798 -43.41 26.26 14.41
CA ILE A 798 -42.61 25.51 13.43
C ILE A 798 -42.62 26.24 12.08
N ASP A 799 -43.81 26.60 11.62
CA ASP A 799 -44.09 27.22 10.33
C ASP A 799 -43.44 28.60 10.18
N ASP A 800 -43.63 29.46 11.19
CA ASP A 800 -43.10 30.82 11.21
C ASP A 800 -41.59 30.83 11.46
N GLY A 801 -41.10 29.89 12.29
CA GLY A 801 -39.67 29.64 12.50
C GLY A 801 -38.97 29.20 11.22
N TYR A 802 -39.49 28.19 10.52
CA TYR A 802 -38.94 27.69 9.26
C TYR A 802 -38.85 28.80 8.19
N ARG A 803 -39.96 29.52 7.94
CA ARG A 803 -40.01 30.58 6.93
C ARG A 803 -39.00 31.70 7.19
N GLN A 804 -38.86 32.14 8.45
CA GLN A 804 -38.02 33.29 8.79
C GLN A 804 -36.55 32.92 9.00
N LEU A 805 -36.25 31.77 9.63
CA LEU A 805 -34.88 31.40 9.99
C LEU A 805 -34.15 30.60 8.92
N ASN A 806 -34.82 29.71 8.16
CA ASN A 806 -34.12 28.86 7.20
C ASN A 806 -33.45 29.70 6.09
N CYS A 807 -34.09 30.79 5.69
CA CYS A 807 -33.57 31.76 4.72
C CYS A 807 -32.27 32.48 5.16
N LEU A 808 -31.96 32.52 6.46
CA LEU A 808 -30.83 33.33 6.98
C LEU A 808 -29.46 32.71 6.71
N ARG A 809 -29.36 31.38 6.59
CA ARG A 809 -28.11 30.62 6.38
C ARG A 809 -26.99 31.08 7.32
N SER A 810 -25.94 31.75 6.80
CA SER A 810 -24.82 32.24 7.61
C SER A 810 -25.20 33.35 8.60
N LYS A 811 -26.24 34.14 8.30
CA LYS A 811 -26.76 35.21 9.18
C LYS A 811 -27.43 34.66 10.44
N LEU A 812 -27.70 33.36 10.53
CA LEU A 812 -28.21 32.72 11.76
C LEU A 812 -27.23 32.88 12.94
N LYS A 813 -25.94 33.12 12.67
CA LYS A 813 -24.93 33.47 13.70
C LYS A 813 -25.10 34.87 14.30
N SER A 814 -25.96 35.73 13.74
CA SER A 814 -26.27 37.04 14.31
C SER A 814 -27.19 36.94 15.54
N CYS A 815 -27.23 38.01 16.34
CA CYS A 815 -28.22 38.13 17.41
C CYS A 815 -29.63 38.11 16.81
N ILE A 816 -30.51 37.26 17.35
CA ILE A 816 -31.91 37.12 16.92
C ILE A 816 -32.78 37.64 18.06
N HIS A 817 -33.71 38.55 17.76
CA HIS A 817 -34.68 39.10 18.71
C HIS A 817 -36.05 38.50 18.38
N VAL A 818 -36.72 37.89 19.36
CA VAL A 818 -38.00 37.23 19.13
C VAL A 818 -39.16 38.05 19.68
N SER A 819 -40.07 38.42 18.79
CA SER A 819 -41.32 39.13 19.10
C SER A 819 -42.50 38.16 18.95
N PHE A 820 -43.10 37.72 20.07
CA PHE A 820 -44.29 36.86 20.03
C PHE A 820 -45.57 37.63 19.69
N VAL A 821 -46.46 37.01 18.92
CA VAL A 821 -47.74 37.60 18.50
C VAL A 821 -48.87 36.61 18.77
N SER A 822 -49.92 37.13 19.41
CA SER A 822 -51.16 36.41 19.70
C SER A 822 -51.94 36.02 18.44
N GLU A 823 -52.88 35.08 18.55
CA GLU A 823 -53.74 34.66 17.42
C GLU A 823 -54.53 35.81 16.79
N CYS A 824 -54.81 36.86 17.55
CA CYS A 824 -55.47 38.09 17.09
C CYS A 824 -54.53 39.08 16.36
N GLY A 825 -53.25 38.73 16.16
CA GLY A 825 -52.26 39.60 15.51
C GLY A 825 -51.70 40.71 16.40
N LEU A 826 -51.99 40.72 17.70
CA LEU A 826 -51.46 41.71 18.65
C LEU A 826 -50.12 41.22 19.25
N PRO A 827 -49.10 42.09 19.35
CA PRO A 827 -47.81 41.74 19.94
C PRO A 827 -47.95 41.46 21.43
N GLU A 828 -47.28 40.41 21.91
CA GLU A 828 -47.15 40.11 23.33
C GLU A 828 -46.15 41.08 23.98
N ALA A 829 -46.44 41.50 25.22
CA ALA A 829 -45.61 42.47 25.92
C ALA A 829 -44.34 41.79 26.50
N GLY A 830 -43.21 41.95 25.82
CA GLY A 830 -41.91 41.50 26.30
C GLY A 830 -40.75 42.18 25.57
N LEU A 831 -39.63 42.38 26.25
CA LEU A 831 -38.36 42.84 25.66
C LEU A 831 -37.38 41.66 25.68
N ASP A 832 -36.98 41.16 24.51
CA ASP A 832 -36.08 40.00 24.46
C ASP A 832 -34.63 40.39 24.78
N TYR A 833 -34.26 40.24 26.05
CA TYR A 833 -32.89 40.26 26.55
C TYR A 833 -32.21 38.86 26.49
N GLY A 834 -32.72 37.95 25.65
CA GLY A 834 -32.28 36.55 25.53
C GLY A 834 -33.27 35.53 26.11
N GLY A 835 -34.36 36.00 26.74
CA GLY A 835 -35.39 35.15 27.34
C GLY A 835 -36.38 34.59 26.32
N LEU A 836 -36.90 35.43 25.43
CA LEU A 836 -37.91 35.03 24.43
C LEU A 836 -37.27 34.22 23.29
N SER A 837 -36.02 34.53 22.93
CA SER A 837 -35.22 33.71 22.01
C SER A 837 -34.90 32.33 22.58
N LYS A 838 -34.64 32.21 23.89
CA LYS A 838 -34.50 30.91 24.56
C LYS A 838 -35.81 30.12 24.57
N GLU A 839 -36.91 30.76 24.97
CA GLU A 839 -38.26 30.18 24.96
C GLU A 839 -38.61 29.63 23.58
N PHE A 840 -38.52 30.47 22.55
CA PHE A 840 -38.81 30.12 21.16
C PHE A 840 -37.97 28.95 20.64
N LEU A 841 -36.64 28.95 20.83
CA LEU A 841 -35.79 27.85 20.37
C LEU A 841 -36.08 26.53 21.12
N THR A 842 -36.49 26.62 22.39
CA THR A 842 -36.86 25.45 23.20
C THR A 842 -38.20 24.87 22.72
N ASP A 843 -39.23 25.71 22.58
CA ASP A 843 -40.57 25.29 22.16
C ASP A 843 -40.58 24.80 20.71
N LEU A 844 -39.90 25.50 19.79
CA LEU A 844 -39.73 25.07 18.40
C LEU A 844 -39.14 23.66 18.33
N SER A 845 -38.06 23.43 19.07
CA SER A 845 -37.38 22.14 19.10
C SER A 845 -38.27 21.06 19.70
N LYS A 846 -38.93 21.34 20.83
CA LYS A 846 -39.85 20.41 21.49
C LYS A 846 -41.02 20.00 20.59
N SER A 847 -41.60 20.93 19.83
CA SER A 847 -42.69 20.63 18.89
C SER A 847 -42.20 19.82 17.68
N ALA A 848 -41.03 20.15 17.12
CA ALA A 848 -40.56 19.57 15.87
C ALA A 848 -39.78 18.24 16.01
N PHE A 849 -39.15 18.00 17.17
CA PHE A 849 -38.53 16.71 17.52
C PHE A 849 -39.53 15.70 18.10
N SER A 850 -40.80 16.08 18.32
CA SER A 850 -41.85 15.16 18.74
C SER A 850 -42.02 14.02 17.71
N PRO A 851 -42.06 12.74 18.14
CA PRO A 851 -42.35 11.61 17.24
C PRO A 851 -43.69 11.76 16.49
N GLU A 852 -44.65 12.47 17.08
CA GLU A 852 -45.96 12.76 16.46
C GLU A 852 -45.85 13.63 15.20
N TYR A 853 -44.80 14.45 15.08
CA TYR A 853 -44.52 15.26 13.89
C TYR A 853 -43.88 14.45 12.75
N GLY A 854 -43.43 13.22 13.02
CA GLY A 854 -43.00 12.24 12.00
C GLY A 854 -41.59 12.40 11.44
N LEU A 855 -40.87 13.49 11.76
CA LEU A 855 -39.46 13.67 11.34
C LEU A 855 -38.47 12.81 12.13
N PHE A 856 -38.75 12.58 13.41
CA PHE A 856 -37.93 11.80 14.33
C PHE A 856 -38.77 10.66 14.92
N SER A 857 -38.10 9.63 15.41
CA SER A 857 -38.71 8.49 16.09
C SER A 857 -37.89 8.10 17.32
N GLN A 858 -38.54 7.54 18.32
CA GLN A 858 -37.87 6.93 19.48
C GLN A 858 -37.15 5.64 19.06
N THR A 859 -36.01 5.33 19.66
CA THR A 859 -35.32 4.04 19.41
C THR A 859 -35.95 2.92 20.22
N SER A 860 -35.87 1.68 19.72
CA SER A 860 -36.37 0.49 20.42
C SER A 860 -35.62 0.19 21.73
N ALA A 861 -34.49 0.86 21.98
CA ALA A 861 -33.73 0.77 23.22
C ALA A 861 -34.18 1.77 24.31
N SER A 862 -34.81 2.90 23.95
CA SER A 862 -35.20 3.93 24.91
C SER A 862 -36.25 4.90 24.35
N ASP A 863 -37.36 5.04 25.09
CA ASP A 863 -38.42 6.01 24.83
C ASP A 863 -37.95 7.49 24.88
N THR A 864 -36.75 7.77 25.37
CA THR A 864 -36.18 9.14 25.44
C THR A 864 -35.16 9.45 24.34
N SER A 865 -34.72 8.45 23.58
CA SER A 865 -33.66 8.59 22.58
C SER A 865 -34.21 8.73 21.17
N LEU A 866 -33.97 9.87 20.53
CA LEU A 866 -34.48 10.20 19.20
C LEU A 866 -33.47 9.90 18.08
N ILE A 867 -33.98 9.41 16.95
CA ILE A 867 -33.26 9.20 15.68
C ILE A 867 -34.11 9.73 14.51
N PRO A 868 -33.54 10.26 13.42
CA PRO A 868 -34.31 10.64 12.23
C PRO A 868 -35.13 9.46 11.69
N SER A 869 -36.40 9.71 11.40
CA SER A 869 -37.34 8.72 10.90
C SER A 869 -37.20 8.56 9.39
N ASN A 870 -37.14 7.32 8.90
CA ASN A 870 -37.17 7.07 7.46
C ASN A 870 -38.49 7.52 6.80
N SER A 871 -39.58 7.59 7.56
CA SER A 871 -40.85 8.16 7.11
C SER A 871 -40.76 9.66 6.80
N ALA A 872 -39.73 10.39 7.26
CA ALA A 872 -39.50 11.77 6.86
C ALA A 872 -39.29 11.92 5.33
N LYS A 873 -38.78 10.87 4.64
CA LYS A 873 -38.69 10.83 3.17
C LYS A 873 -40.05 10.81 2.46
N LEU A 874 -41.15 10.59 3.19
CA LEU A 874 -42.52 10.58 2.66
C LEU A 874 -43.24 11.93 2.83
N LEU A 875 -42.63 12.89 3.54
CA LEU A 875 -43.16 14.24 3.73
C LEU A 875 -42.59 15.18 2.67
N ASP A 876 -43.43 16.00 2.04
CA ASP A 876 -43.06 16.86 0.89
C ASP A 876 -41.86 17.79 1.16
N ASN A 877 -41.64 18.20 2.41
CA ASN A 877 -40.52 19.02 2.87
C ASN A 877 -39.69 18.38 4.00
N GLY A 878 -39.78 17.05 4.19
CA GLY A 878 -39.23 16.38 5.37
C GLY A 878 -37.71 16.50 5.52
N ILE A 879 -36.96 16.42 4.42
CA ILE A 879 -35.49 16.57 4.42
C ILE A 879 -35.08 18.02 4.71
N ASP A 880 -35.69 19.00 4.04
CA ASP A 880 -35.46 20.43 4.29
C ASP A 880 -35.76 20.81 5.75
N MET A 881 -36.77 20.19 6.35
CA MET A 881 -37.10 20.38 7.76
C MET A 881 -36.06 19.75 8.70
N ILE A 882 -35.49 18.58 8.38
CA ILE A 882 -34.37 18.00 9.14
C ILE A 882 -33.13 18.89 9.04
N GLU A 883 -32.81 19.43 7.85
CA GLU A 883 -31.71 20.38 7.66
C GLU A 883 -31.93 21.65 8.50
N PHE A 884 -33.15 22.20 8.47
CA PHE A 884 -33.55 23.34 9.29
C PHE A 884 -33.39 23.06 10.79
N LEU A 885 -33.85 21.90 11.28
CA LEU A 885 -33.67 21.53 12.68
C LEU A 885 -32.20 21.38 13.05
N GLY A 886 -31.36 20.83 12.17
CA GLY A 886 -29.89 20.85 12.35
C GLY A 886 -29.33 22.26 12.55
N ARG A 887 -29.82 23.25 11.77
CA ARG A 887 -29.48 24.67 11.94
C ARG A 887 -29.99 25.25 13.28
N VAL A 888 -31.17 24.84 13.74
CA VAL A 888 -31.73 25.23 15.06
C VAL A 888 -30.90 24.67 16.21
N VAL A 889 -30.51 23.39 16.18
CA VAL A 889 -29.60 22.80 17.19
C VAL A 889 -28.25 23.54 17.19
N GLY A 890 -27.68 23.79 16.00
CA GLY A 890 -26.45 24.57 15.86
C GLY A 890 -26.55 25.98 16.44
N LYS A 891 -27.70 26.66 16.27
CA LYS A 891 -27.97 27.97 16.87
C LYS A 891 -28.05 27.90 18.39
N ALA A 892 -28.75 26.92 18.96
CA ALA A 892 -28.83 26.74 20.40
C ALA A 892 -27.44 26.48 21.02
N LEU A 893 -26.62 25.62 20.40
CA LEU A 893 -25.24 25.39 20.81
C LEU A 893 -24.39 26.68 20.76
N TYR A 894 -24.55 27.51 19.71
CA TYR A 894 -23.83 28.77 19.52
C TYR A 894 -24.20 29.86 20.53
N GLU A 895 -25.46 29.92 20.99
CA GLU A 895 -25.88 30.83 22.07
C GLU A 895 -25.78 30.23 23.48
N GLY A 896 -25.44 28.94 23.59
CA GLY A 896 -25.32 28.26 24.89
C GLY A 896 -26.65 27.90 25.54
N ILE A 897 -27.69 27.72 24.74
CA ILE A 897 -29.01 27.25 25.16
C ILE A 897 -28.99 25.72 25.24
N LEU A 898 -29.30 25.18 26.41
CA LEU A 898 -29.58 23.76 26.60
C LEU A 898 -31.01 23.47 26.11
N LEU A 899 -31.19 22.39 25.36
CA LEU A 899 -32.48 21.92 24.85
C LEU A 899 -32.85 20.59 25.49
N ASP A 900 -34.14 20.40 25.78
CA ASP A 900 -34.65 19.29 26.60
C ASP A 900 -35.07 18.08 25.75
N TYR A 901 -34.08 17.44 25.11
CA TYR A 901 -34.24 16.18 24.39
C TYR A 901 -32.91 15.43 24.28
N SER A 902 -32.97 14.11 24.08
CA SER A 902 -31.79 13.26 23.91
C SER A 902 -31.78 12.58 22.54
N PHE A 903 -30.67 12.69 21.82
CA PHE A 903 -30.44 11.92 20.59
C PHE A 903 -29.85 10.55 20.90
N SER A 904 -30.19 9.55 20.08
CA SER A 904 -29.55 8.23 20.13
C SER A 904 -28.02 8.34 19.99
N PRO A 905 -27.22 7.60 20.77
CA PRO A 905 -25.77 7.57 20.63
C PRO A 905 -25.31 7.27 19.19
N VAL A 906 -26.03 6.40 18.47
CA VAL A 906 -25.77 6.06 17.05
C VAL A 906 -25.90 7.27 16.13
N PHE A 907 -26.91 8.11 16.38
CA PHE A 907 -27.13 9.33 15.62
C PHE A 907 -26.07 10.39 15.95
N VAL A 908 -25.71 10.55 17.23
CA VAL A 908 -24.63 11.46 17.66
C VAL A 908 -23.28 11.06 17.05
N GLN A 909 -22.96 9.76 17.01
CA GLN A 909 -21.75 9.27 16.34
C GLN A 909 -21.73 9.62 14.84
N LYS A 910 -22.88 9.49 14.15
CA LYS A 910 -23.00 9.93 12.75
C LYS A 910 -22.80 11.43 12.57
N LEU A 911 -23.35 12.27 13.44
CA LEU A 911 -23.12 13.72 13.39
C LEU A 911 -21.63 14.08 13.59
N LEU A 912 -20.85 13.23 14.25
CA LEU A 912 -19.40 13.35 14.40
C LEU A 912 -18.60 12.75 13.24
N GLY A 913 -19.25 12.30 12.16
CA GLY A 913 -18.60 11.65 11.01
C GLY A 913 -18.02 10.26 11.34
N ARG A 914 -18.52 9.61 12.39
CA ARG A 914 -18.06 8.28 12.82
C ARG A 914 -18.94 7.18 12.26
N TYR A 915 -18.30 6.04 12.01
CA TYR A 915 -18.96 4.81 11.60
C TYR A 915 -19.35 4.01 12.84
N ASN A 916 -20.59 3.50 12.91
CA ASN A 916 -21.06 2.69 14.03
C ASN A 916 -20.81 1.19 13.73
N PHE A 917 -20.36 0.42 14.72
CA PHE A 917 -20.04 -1.00 14.58
C PHE A 917 -21.11 -1.88 15.24
N LEU A 918 -20.91 -3.21 15.24
CA LEU A 918 -21.92 -4.18 15.67
C LEU A 918 -22.44 -3.91 17.10
N ASP A 919 -21.55 -3.53 18.01
CA ASP A 919 -21.87 -3.29 19.42
C ASP A 919 -22.85 -2.11 19.61
N GLU A 920 -22.74 -1.06 18.79
CA GLU A 920 -23.63 0.11 18.82
C GLU A 920 -25.10 -0.25 18.54
N LEU A 921 -25.35 -1.35 17.84
CA LEU A 921 -26.71 -1.85 17.57
C LEU A 921 -27.48 -2.15 18.86
N SER A 922 -26.80 -2.54 19.94
CA SER A 922 -27.41 -2.72 21.27
C SER A 922 -28.10 -1.47 21.81
N THR A 923 -27.71 -0.28 21.36
CA THR A 923 -28.28 1.03 21.77
C THR A 923 -29.36 1.56 20.82
N LEU A 924 -29.60 0.87 19.69
CA LEU A 924 -30.60 1.22 18.69
C LEU A 924 -31.73 0.18 18.64
N ASP A 925 -31.36 -1.08 18.50
CA ASP A 925 -32.25 -2.24 18.36
C ASP A 925 -31.65 -3.42 19.18
N PRO A 926 -31.94 -3.48 20.50
CA PRO A 926 -31.38 -4.50 21.39
C PRO A 926 -31.82 -5.93 21.04
N GLU A 927 -32.99 -6.06 20.40
CA GLU A 927 -33.53 -7.35 19.96
C GLU A 927 -32.76 -7.87 18.75
N LEU A 928 -32.57 -7.05 17.72
CA LEU A 928 -31.76 -7.44 16.57
C LEU A 928 -30.31 -7.72 16.96
N TYR A 929 -29.72 -6.91 17.84
CA TYR A 929 -28.39 -7.18 18.38
C TYR A 929 -28.32 -8.57 19.03
N ARG A 930 -29.23 -8.88 19.97
CA ARG A 930 -29.30 -10.20 20.63
C ARG A 930 -29.43 -11.34 19.62
N ASN A 931 -30.26 -11.20 18.60
CA ASN A 931 -30.48 -12.22 17.57
C ASN A 931 -29.22 -12.43 16.70
N LEU A 932 -28.51 -11.35 16.33
CA LEU A 932 -27.23 -11.44 15.62
C LEU A 932 -26.11 -12.03 16.50
N MET A 933 -26.09 -11.74 17.81
CA MET A 933 -25.14 -12.33 18.75
C MET A 933 -25.38 -13.83 18.96
N GLN A 934 -26.64 -14.27 18.98
CA GLN A 934 -27.00 -15.69 18.97
C GLN A 934 -26.54 -16.37 17.68
N LEU A 935 -26.73 -15.73 16.51
CA LEU A 935 -26.25 -16.25 15.22
C LEU A 935 -24.72 -16.35 15.15
N LYS A 936 -23.99 -15.34 15.65
CA LYS A 936 -22.51 -15.35 15.75
C LYS A 936 -22.02 -16.57 16.54
N HIS A 937 -22.67 -16.86 17.67
CA HIS A 937 -22.35 -17.95 18.60
C HIS A 937 -23.12 -19.26 18.34
N TYR A 938 -23.79 -19.40 17.18
CA TYR A 938 -24.55 -20.60 16.88
C TYR A 938 -23.61 -21.75 16.49
N ASP A 939 -23.62 -22.84 17.27
CA ASP A 939 -22.79 -24.04 17.06
C ASP A 939 -23.37 -25.05 16.05
N GLY A 940 -24.65 -24.90 15.66
CA GLY A 940 -25.32 -25.76 14.68
C GLY A 940 -25.07 -25.36 13.23
N ASP A 941 -25.78 -25.97 12.28
CA ASP A 941 -25.72 -25.54 10.89
C ASP A 941 -26.57 -24.28 10.66
N VAL A 942 -25.94 -23.21 10.17
CA VAL A 942 -26.63 -21.94 9.88
C VAL A 942 -27.50 -22.04 8.62
N GLU A 943 -27.22 -22.99 7.72
CA GLU A 943 -28.04 -23.19 6.52
C GLU A 943 -29.48 -23.60 6.86
N ASP A 944 -29.70 -24.28 8.01
CA ASP A 944 -31.03 -24.65 8.52
C ASP A 944 -31.93 -23.44 8.87
N LEU A 945 -31.34 -22.24 9.01
CA LEU A 945 -32.07 -21.01 9.28
C LEU A 945 -32.63 -20.34 8.01
N PHE A 946 -32.30 -20.85 6.81
CA PHE A 946 -32.77 -20.37 5.50
C PHE A 946 -32.61 -18.85 5.28
N LEU A 947 -31.56 -18.25 5.87
CA LEU A 947 -31.23 -16.84 5.69
C LEU A 947 -30.51 -16.61 4.34
N ASP A 948 -30.79 -15.48 3.70
CA ASP A 948 -30.04 -14.95 2.55
C ASP A 948 -29.42 -13.58 2.89
N PHE A 949 -28.59 -13.02 2.01
CA PHE A 949 -28.00 -11.69 2.23
C PHE A 949 -28.96 -10.56 1.82
N THR A 950 -30.20 -10.58 2.30
CA THR A 950 -31.19 -9.50 2.10
C THR A 950 -31.82 -9.02 3.41
N VAL A 951 -32.45 -7.85 3.35
CA VAL A 951 -33.24 -7.27 4.44
C VAL A 951 -34.49 -6.60 3.86
N THR A 952 -35.63 -6.79 4.51
CA THR A 952 -36.91 -6.17 4.10
C THR A 952 -37.21 -4.98 5.00
N GLU A 953 -37.42 -3.82 4.39
CA GLU A 953 -37.87 -2.58 5.04
C GLU A 953 -39.33 -2.30 4.66
N GLU A 954 -40.14 -1.81 5.60
CA GLU A 954 -41.53 -1.41 5.34
C GLU A 954 -41.65 0.12 5.46
N LEU A 955 -41.88 0.78 4.32
CA LEU A 955 -41.93 2.24 4.20
C LEU A 955 -43.28 2.65 3.57
N GLY A 956 -44.10 3.39 4.31
CA GLY A 956 -45.41 3.85 3.84
C GLY A 956 -46.36 2.71 3.39
N GLY A 957 -46.29 1.55 4.06
CA GLY A 957 -47.05 0.35 3.71
C GLY A 957 -46.53 -0.43 2.49
N LYS A 958 -45.38 -0.04 1.90
CA LYS A 958 -44.69 -0.79 0.86
C LYS A 958 -43.50 -1.55 1.45
N ARG A 959 -43.34 -2.81 1.05
CA ARG A 959 -42.17 -3.64 1.40
C ARG A 959 -41.09 -3.49 0.33
N ILE A 960 -39.91 -3.04 0.75
CA ILE A 960 -38.74 -2.84 -0.09
C ILE A 960 -37.69 -3.86 0.36
N VAL A 961 -37.15 -4.64 -0.57
CA VAL A 961 -36.08 -5.61 -0.27
C VAL A 961 -34.75 -5.01 -0.70
N HIS A 962 -33.82 -4.89 0.25
CA HIS A 962 -32.48 -4.40 0.02
C HIS A 962 -31.50 -5.57 0.08
N GLU A 963 -30.60 -5.68 -0.91
CA GLU A 963 -29.48 -6.62 -0.82
C GLU A 963 -28.40 -6.05 0.12
N LEU A 964 -27.97 -6.88 1.07
CA LEU A 964 -26.88 -6.53 1.99
C LEU A 964 -25.54 -6.49 1.25
N ARG A 965 -25.37 -7.31 0.21
CA ARG A 965 -24.22 -7.32 -0.72
C ARG A 965 -24.69 -7.62 -2.15
N PRO A 966 -23.92 -7.26 -3.20
CA PRO A 966 -24.32 -7.50 -4.59
C PRO A 966 -24.65 -8.98 -4.88
N GLY A 967 -25.84 -9.24 -5.42
CA GLY A 967 -26.33 -10.60 -5.69
C GLY A 967 -26.72 -11.39 -4.44
N GLY A 968 -26.86 -10.71 -3.30
CA GLY A 968 -27.05 -11.31 -1.98
C GLY A 968 -28.27 -12.23 -1.87
N LYS A 969 -29.32 -11.98 -2.64
CA LYS A 969 -30.53 -12.82 -2.71
C LYS A 969 -30.27 -14.26 -3.19
N ASN A 970 -29.20 -14.48 -3.95
CA ASN A 970 -28.86 -15.81 -4.47
C ASN A 970 -27.84 -16.55 -3.60
N ILE A 971 -27.56 -16.06 -2.38
CA ILE A 971 -26.50 -16.60 -1.53
C ILE A 971 -27.04 -16.88 -0.13
N SER A 972 -27.10 -18.15 0.24
CA SER A 972 -27.43 -18.60 1.59
C SER A 972 -26.40 -18.13 2.61
N VAL A 973 -26.85 -17.89 3.84
CA VAL A 973 -25.97 -17.75 4.99
C VAL A 973 -25.53 -19.13 5.44
N THR A 974 -24.23 -19.34 5.56
CA THR A 974 -23.60 -20.62 5.92
C THR A 974 -22.66 -20.42 7.09
N ASN A 975 -22.19 -21.50 7.73
CA ASN A 975 -21.23 -21.38 8.83
C ASN A 975 -19.93 -20.64 8.47
N GLU A 976 -19.48 -20.73 7.22
CA GLU A 976 -18.30 -20.01 6.72
C GLU A 976 -18.54 -18.51 6.54
N ASN A 977 -19.78 -18.11 6.24
CA ASN A 977 -20.10 -16.73 5.89
C ASN A 977 -20.96 -15.98 6.93
N LYS A 978 -21.41 -16.64 8.01
CA LYS A 978 -22.29 -16.06 9.05
C LYS A 978 -21.77 -14.75 9.66
N LEU A 979 -20.46 -14.62 9.87
CA LEU A 979 -19.85 -13.37 10.36
C LEU A 979 -20.04 -12.21 9.37
N HIS A 980 -19.91 -12.47 8.07
CA HIS A 980 -20.15 -11.46 7.04
C HIS A 980 -21.62 -11.02 7.00
N TYR A 981 -22.56 -11.94 7.23
CA TYR A 981 -23.98 -11.60 7.34
C TYR A 981 -24.27 -10.72 8.56
N VAL A 982 -23.74 -11.09 9.74
CA VAL A 982 -23.86 -10.31 10.98
C VAL A 982 -23.36 -8.87 10.79
N HIS A 983 -22.15 -8.69 10.25
CA HIS A 983 -21.61 -7.35 10.00
C HIS A 983 -22.39 -6.57 8.93
N ALA A 984 -22.83 -7.22 7.85
CA ALA A 984 -23.59 -6.54 6.79
C ALA A 984 -24.99 -6.11 7.23
N MET A 985 -25.65 -6.89 8.10
CA MET A 985 -26.94 -6.50 8.70
C MET A 985 -26.78 -5.31 9.65
N ALA A 986 -25.74 -5.34 10.49
CA ALA A 986 -25.42 -4.23 11.40
C ALA A 986 -25.08 -2.95 10.62
N ASP A 987 -24.22 -3.02 9.59
CA ASP A 987 -23.91 -1.90 8.70
C ASP A 987 -25.17 -1.34 8.01
N PHE A 988 -26.06 -2.21 7.53
CA PHE A 988 -27.30 -1.76 6.90
C PHE A 988 -28.12 -0.91 7.87
N LYS A 989 -28.42 -1.43 9.06
CA LYS A 989 -29.25 -0.76 10.07
C LYS A 989 -28.60 0.50 10.63
N LEU A 990 -27.33 0.41 11.00
CA LEU A 990 -26.63 1.50 11.69
C LEU A 990 -26.16 2.58 10.73
N ASN A 991 -25.71 2.24 9.52
CA ASN A 991 -24.95 3.16 8.68
C ASN A 991 -25.62 3.49 7.34
N ARG A 992 -26.19 2.50 6.63
CA ARG A 992 -26.79 2.69 5.29
C ARG A 992 -28.23 3.23 5.36
N GLN A 993 -29.07 2.64 6.21
CA GLN A 993 -30.51 2.93 6.27
C GLN A 993 -30.82 4.43 6.49
N VAL A 994 -30.05 5.07 7.38
CA VAL A 994 -30.17 6.50 7.73
C VAL A 994 -29.17 7.40 6.99
N ARG A 995 -28.54 6.94 5.89
CA ARG A 995 -27.51 7.72 5.19
C ARG A 995 -28.12 8.96 4.51
N ASP A 996 -29.11 8.75 3.64
CA ASP A 996 -29.73 9.83 2.85
C ASP A 996 -30.53 10.84 3.69
N THR A 997 -30.87 10.52 4.94
CA THR A 997 -31.55 11.44 5.87
C THR A 997 -30.59 12.28 6.72
N VAL A 998 -29.30 11.94 6.76
CA VAL A 998 -28.31 12.60 7.62
C VAL A 998 -27.24 13.35 6.82
N PHE A 999 -26.98 12.97 5.56
CA PHE A 999 -25.91 13.50 4.72
C PHE A 999 -26.38 13.87 3.29
N SER A 1000 -27.61 14.37 3.15
CA SER A 1000 -28.20 14.81 1.86
C SER A 1000 -27.51 16.05 1.28
#